data_AF-A0A5E4MGZ4-F1
#
_entry.id   AF-A0A5E4MGZ4-F1
#
_cell.length_a   1.000
_cell.length_b   1.000
_cell.length_c   1.000
_cell.angle_alpha   90.00
_cell.angle_beta   90.00
_cell.angle_gamma   90.00
#
_symmetry.space_group_name_H-M   'P 1'
#
loop_
_entity.id
_entity.type
_entity.pdbx_description
1 polymer ?
#
loop_
_entity_poly.entity_id
_entity_poly.type
_entity_poly.pdbx_seq_one_letter_code
_entity_poly.pdbx_strand_id
1 'polypeptide(L)'
;MAGIRFSLSKRLFKKIMSVVPTELIQNDSTDETSNGTQNVQHNLPSTFYNKLAISTELLQNDSTDNTSNAVQDVQYDLPSRSDNNPKTPLDDLQYLLDNAVCFQKNCEVSQKKGKNKKDRIKDNFQFTNQFIFGIYHPPYYSVLHSSLMEKYVAHLKNPSVMDPNSLLFKYMDLISYERERFAVWLSDLWENELKHRRLYVIPEVEDYIKSAYQFSNSYIKSHYNGMYRSKMKMDYTEDGEVMEDNITMTHSERIKSSNIKYAAHFPKVDITNLESKISFKNGIYTPPQKSPFVDDKLCQTLFKENNIDIAICLSSIKHIMNLEKPNKLWLMPVDIIVDTDDNHKSVYIGGALATGHFSQQQKKCFYLRKEIKKKFRKLLSEEDSNTQDNSKYNYDKWTLAITNKSNGNVKSLNLLIRNMPQINKLDQEFLENILIPKLEYQPEFGFEKNTEEQLGDYWMDTYLRNPKSCFSIVSVQYNLDIMMIKKENRVDDLLSDTTKQIYFQRLYQTLDKCLQLDEGRYMMLHNPKKPFEIELFHSSVYGGFNLLNMHYILGETEVPELLTWNPIEENVICPIHDHFKVPPCMFRPTPTMLNIRIINNTVDKYNEEKEANKQFQKQKAIKKNLNKKEKRKAKQKQKKEDELVFTKSLTQT
;
A
#
# COMPACT_ATOMS: atom_id res chain seq x y z
N MET A 1 18.60 14.76 -14.60
CA MET A 1 17.48 15.48 -13.95
C MET A 1 16.21 14.94 -14.62
N ALA A 2 15.06 14.73 -13.98
CA ALA A 2 14.56 15.09 -12.65
C ALA A 2 15.03 14.15 -11.54
N GLY A 3 15.13 14.66 -10.31
CA GLY A 3 15.68 13.95 -9.16
C GLY A 3 14.76 14.06 -7.96
N ILE A 4 14.24 12.91 -7.52
CA ILE A 4 13.66 12.72 -6.19
C ILE A 4 14.83 12.52 -5.21
N ARG A 5 14.94 13.42 -4.23
CA ARG A 5 15.94 13.36 -3.16
C ARG A 5 15.42 12.46 -2.04
N PHE A 6 16.04 11.30 -1.83
CA PHE A 6 16.04 10.65 -0.52
C PHE A 6 17.21 11.21 0.31
N SER A 7 16.87 11.84 1.42
CA SER A 7 17.81 12.33 2.44
C SER A 7 17.99 11.26 3.50
N LEU A 8 18.86 10.28 3.26
CA LEU A 8 19.34 9.36 4.29
C LEU A 8 20.61 9.93 4.95
N SER A 9 20.50 10.19 6.25
CA SER A 9 21.55 10.70 7.13
C SER A 9 22.75 9.75 7.20
N LYS A 10 23.94 10.27 6.86
CA LYS A 10 25.23 9.56 6.80
C LYS A 10 25.86 9.25 8.17
N ARG A 11 25.13 9.35 9.29
CA ARG A 11 25.68 9.11 10.63
C ARG A 11 25.70 7.63 11.07
N LEU A 12 24.96 6.75 10.39
CA LEU A 12 24.81 5.35 10.84
C LEU A 12 25.89 4.38 10.33
N PHE A 13 26.59 4.70 9.24
CA PHE A 13 27.50 3.75 8.58
C PHE A 13 28.95 3.73 9.13
N LYS A 14 29.25 4.52 10.18
CA LYS A 14 30.60 4.60 10.77
C LYS A 14 30.73 3.94 12.14
N LYS A 15 29.66 3.34 12.68
CA LYS A 15 29.63 2.75 14.03
C LYS A 15 29.52 1.22 14.06
N ILE A 16 29.51 0.55 12.89
CA ILE A 16 29.29 -0.91 12.77
C ILE A 16 30.56 -1.69 12.35
N MET A 17 31.70 -1.03 12.07
CA MET A 17 32.94 -1.71 11.63
C MET A 17 34.13 -1.57 12.61
N SER A 18 33.86 -1.58 13.91
CA SER A 18 34.89 -1.88 14.91
C SER A 18 34.24 -2.49 16.14
N VAL A 19 34.52 -3.76 16.40
CA VAL A 19 34.85 -4.37 17.70
C VAL A 19 34.73 -5.88 17.51
N VAL A 20 35.89 -6.53 17.34
CA VAL A 20 36.11 -7.93 17.70
C VAL A 20 36.73 -7.89 19.11
N PRO A 21 36.33 -8.76 20.05
CA PRO A 21 36.73 -8.68 21.44
C PRO A 21 38.04 -9.43 21.69
N THR A 22 38.83 -8.93 22.65
CA THR A 22 39.82 -9.74 23.36
C THR A 22 39.55 -9.64 24.85
N GLU A 23 39.41 -10.80 25.46
CA GLU A 23 39.20 -11.06 26.89
C GLU A 23 40.35 -10.50 27.75
N LEU A 24 40.05 -10.16 29.02
CA LEU A 24 40.61 -10.83 30.21
C LEU A 24 40.21 -10.07 31.51
N ILE A 25 39.46 -10.80 32.35
CA ILE A 25 39.67 -11.04 33.80
C ILE A 25 40.20 -9.86 34.65
N GLN A 26 39.43 -9.39 35.64
CA GLN A 26 39.55 -9.79 37.07
C GLN A 26 38.72 -8.87 38.00
N ASN A 27 37.92 -9.53 38.84
CA ASN A 27 37.71 -9.32 40.28
C ASN A 27 37.12 -8.05 40.92
N ASP A 28 36.15 -8.37 41.78
CA ASP A 28 35.99 -7.98 43.17
C ASP A 28 35.33 -6.63 43.55
N SER A 29 34.14 -6.83 44.13
CA SER A 29 33.77 -6.48 45.52
C SER A 29 33.30 -5.07 45.87
N THR A 30 32.12 -5.12 46.52
CA THR A 30 31.70 -4.42 47.74
C THR A 30 31.28 -2.95 47.67
N ASP A 31 30.02 -2.80 48.10
CA ASP A 31 29.55 -1.96 49.19
C ASP A 31 29.13 -0.50 48.97
N GLU A 32 27.84 -0.34 49.29
CA GLU A 32 27.29 0.61 50.26
C GLU A 32 27.29 2.11 50.00
N THR A 33 26.05 2.57 49.84
CA THR A 33 25.39 3.63 50.63
C THR A 33 25.63 5.11 50.33
N SER A 34 24.46 5.77 50.32
CA SER A 34 24.14 7.05 50.95
C SER A 34 24.20 8.33 50.13
N ASN A 35 22.99 8.89 49.98
CA ASN A 35 22.57 10.26 50.29
C ASN A 35 23.45 11.45 49.87
N GLY A 36 22.82 12.40 49.16
CA GLY A 36 23.35 13.75 49.05
C GLY A 36 22.56 14.66 48.12
N THR A 37 21.50 15.26 48.64
CA THR A 37 20.77 16.42 48.13
C THR A 37 21.71 17.56 47.73
N GLN A 38 21.48 18.26 46.60
CA GLN A 38 21.43 19.74 46.57
C GLN A 38 21.03 20.33 45.19
N ASN A 39 20.20 21.37 45.29
CA ASN A 39 19.72 22.30 44.27
C ASN A 39 20.84 22.99 43.48
N VAL A 40 20.61 23.26 42.19
CA VAL A 40 21.02 24.52 41.53
C VAL A 40 19.99 24.91 40.44
N GLN A 41 19.40 26.10 40.61
CA GLN A 41 18.69 26.87 39.58
C GLN A 41 19.70 27.47 38.57
N HIS A 42 19.36 27.52 37.28
CA HIS A 42 19.19 28.78 36.53
C HIS A 42 19.10 28.62 35.00
N ASN A 43 18.18 29.42 34.45
CA ASN A 43 18.24 30.13 33.16
C ASN A 43 17.97 29.39 31.84
N LEU A 44 16.71 29.51 31.41
CA LEU A 44 16.28 29.66 30.01
C LEU A 44 16.72 31.02 29.44
N PRO A 45 16.86 31.11 28.12
CA PRO A 45 16.24 32.23 27.43
C PRO A 45 15.36 31.79 26.26
N SER A 46 14.16 32.37 26.28
CA SER A 46 13.25 32.53 25.15
C SER A 46 13.86 33.37 24.04
N THR A 47 13.53 33.05 22.78
CA THR A 47 12.98 33.95 21.74
C THR A 47 13.33 33.39 20.37
N PHE A 48 12.35 33.25 19.46
CA PHE A 48 12.43 33.69 18.07
C PHE A 48 11.07 33.42 17.39
N TYR A 49 10.37 34.51 17.08
CA TYR A 49 9.23 34.57 16.17
C TYR A 49 9.58 35.55 15.03
N ASN A 50 8.96 35.32 13.86
CA ASN A 50 8.98 36.11 12.61
C ASN A 50 10.23 35.86 11.73
N LYS A 51 10.14 35.69 10.40
CA LYS A 51 9.24 36.26 9.38
C LYS A 51 9.44 35.46 8.08
N LEU A 52 8.36 35.09 7.38
CA LEU A 52 8.40 34.64 5.98
C LEU A 52 7.68 35.71 5.16
N ALA A 53 8.45 36.48 4.39
CA ALA A 53 7.96 37.43 3.40
C ALA A 53 8.27 36.86 2.01
N ILE A 54 7.22 36.74 1.20
CA ILE A 54 7.28 36.36 -0.21
C ILE A 54 7.60 37.63 -1.01
N SER A 55 8.55 37.53 -1.93
CA SER A 55 8.81 38.57 -2.94
C SER A 55 8.50 38.01 -4.33
N THR A 56 7.69 38.75 -5.06
CA THR A 56 7.35 38.63 -6.48
C THR A 56 8.23 39.55 -7.32
N GLU A 57 8.28 39.27 -8.64
CA GLU A 57 8.84 40.07 -9.75
C GLU A 57 10.37 39.97 -9.93
N LEU A 58 10.93 39.70 -11.12
CA LEU A 58 10.85 40.50 -12.35
C LEU A 58 11.17 39.72 -13.64
N LEU A 59 10.70 40.33 -14.72
CA LEU A 59 10.67 40.00 -16.15
C LEU A 59 12.00 40.11 -16.91
N GLN A 60 12.00 39.47 -18.10
CA GLN A 60 12.57 39.93 -19.41
C GLN A 60 14.10 40.06 -19.55
N ASN A 61 14.73 39.31 -20.46
CA ASN A 61 15.10 39.65 -21.86
C ASN A 61 16.61 39.33 -21.98
N ASP A 62 17.29 39.04 -23.08
CA ASP A 62 17.10 39.11 -24.53
C ASP A 62 18.22 38.25 -25.19
N SER A 63 18.01 37.83 -26.45
CA SER A 63 18.95 37.79 -27.61
C SER A 63 20.42 37.31 -27.46
N THR A 64 21.18 36.78 -28.43
CA THR A 64 21.09 36.30 -29.82
C THR A 64 22.49 35.72 -30.15
N ASP A 65 22.59 35.05 -31.30
CA ASP A 65 23.79 34.91 -32.17
C ASP A 65 24.80 33.75 -31.99
N ASN A 66 24.82 32.91 -33.05
CA ASN A 66 25.92 32.57 -33.97
C ASN A 66 27.27 32.15 -33.34
N THR A 67 27.99 31.10 -33.77
CA THR A 67 28.35 30.78 -35.16
C THR A 67 29.07 29.41 -35.19
N SER A 68 29.12 28.83 -36.38
CA SER A 68 29.89 27.66 -36.86
C SER A 68 31.32 27.50 -36.36
N ASN A 69 31.80 26.25 -36.27
CA ASN A 69 33.02 25.82 -36.99
C ASN A 69 33.21 24.30 -36.95
N ALA A 70 33.88 23.81 -38.00
CA ALA A 70 33.91 22.43 -38.45
C ALA A 70 35.30 21.76 -38.28
N VAL A 71 35.33 20.45 -38.56
CA VAL A 71 36.49 19.61 -38.96
C VAL A 71 37.45 19.17 -37.84
N GLN A 72 37.53 17.84 -37.58
CA GLN A 72 38.70 17.00 -37.95
C GLN A 72 38.52 15.55 -37.46
N ASP A 73 38.66 14.62 -38.40
CA ASP A 73 38.88 13.19 -38.22
C ASP A 73 40.15 12.91 -37.40
N VAL A 74 40.08 11.94 -36.48
CA VAL A 74 41.26 11.23 -35.99
C VAL A 74 40.91 9.75 -35.78
N GLN A 75 41.43 8.91 -36.67
CA GLN A 75 41.58 7.46 -36.50
C GLN A 75 42.50 7.17 -35.31
N TYR A 76 42.10 6.21 -34.46
CA TYR A 76 43.04 5.48 -33.60
C TYR A 76 42.74 3.98 -33.69
N ASP A 77 43.69 3.27 -34.29
CA ASP A 77 43.85 1.82 -34.16
C ASP A 77 44.25 1.48 -32.71
N LEU A 78 43.61 0.45 -32.13
CA LEU A 78 44.14 -0.28 -30.99
C LEU A 78 43.70 -1.76 -31.01
N PRO A 79 44.50 -2.65 -30.40
CA PRO A 79 44.65 -4.04 -30.82
C PRO A 79 43.69 -5.01 -30.14
N SER A 80 43.50 -6.15 -30.81
CA SER A 80 42.72 -7.31 -30.37
C SER A 80 43.25 -7.89 -29.05
N ARG A 81 42.38 -7.94 -28.03
CA ARG A 81 42.58 -8.72 -26.80
C ARG A 81 41.59 -9.88 -26.80
N SER A 82 42.10 -11.11 -26.79
CA SER A 82 41.31 -12.34 -26.69
C SER A 82 40.88 -12.57 -25.24
N ASP A 83 39.62 -12.30 -24.92
CA ASP A 83 39.03 -12.69 -23.63
C ASP A 83 38.17 -13.95 -23.83
N ASN A 84 38.68 -15.07 -23.33
CA ASN A 84 37.90 -16.30 -23.12
C ASN A 84 36.98 -16.10 -21.90
N ASN A 85 35.85 -15.42 -22.10
CA ASN A 85 34.72 -15.53 -21.18
C ASN A 85 33.85 -16.74 -21.59
N PRO A 86 33.30 -17.52 -20.65
CA PRO A 86 32.35 -18.57 -20.96
C PRO A 86 31.13 -17.93 -21.64
N LYS A 87 30.97 -18.19 -22.94
CA LYS A 87 29.83 -17.72 -23.73
C LYS A 87 28.55 -18.23 -23.09
N THR A 88 27.63 -17.31 -22.78
CA THR A 88 26.28 -17.71 -22.39
C THR A 88 25.57 -18.26 -23.63
N PRO A 89 24.52 -19.09 -23.49
CA PRO A 89 23.76 -19.60 -24.66
C PRO A 89 23.15 -18.49 -25.55
N LEU A 90 23.09 -17.24 -25.08
CA LEU A 90 22.72 -16.07 -25.89
C LEU A 90 23.86 -15.54 -26.77
N ASP A 91 25.12 -15.86 -26.45
CA ASP A 91 26.32 -15.41 -27.19
C ASP A 91 26.74 -16.42 -28.27
N ASP A 92 26.05 -17.57 -28.37
CA ASP A 92 26.27 -18.60 -29.38
C ASP A 92 25.17 -18.56 -30.45
N LEU A 93 25.48 -17.81 -31.52
CA LEU A 93 24.61 -17.65 -32.68
C LEU A 93 24.24 -18.99 -33.33
N GLN A 94 25.14 -19.99 -33.26
CA GLN A 94 24.91 -21.32 -33.83
C GLN A 94 23.90 -22.10 -32.98
N TYR A 95 24.00 -22.01 -31.65
CA TYR A 95 23.03 -22.61 -30.73
C TYR A 95 21.61 -22.03 -30.89
N LEU A 96 21.49 -20.72 -31.12
CA LEU A 96 20.20 -20.07 -31.39
C LEU A 96 19.63 -20.48 -32.75
N LEU A 97 20.49 -20.59 -33.78
CA LEU A 97 20.13 -21.02 -35.12
C LEU A 97 19.66 -22.49 -35.15
N ASP A 98 20.37 -23.37 -34.47
CA ASP A 98 20.06 -24.80 -34.41
C ASP A 98 18.73 -25.07 -33.68
N ASN A 99 18.44 -24.29 -32.64
CA ASN A 99 17.12 -24.32 -32.00
C ASN A 99 16.01 -23.84 -32.94
N ALA A 100 16.20 -22.71 -33.64
CA ALA A 100 15.21 -22.18 -34.59
C ALA A 100 14.90 -23.17 -35.73
N VAL A 101 15.93 -23.85 -36.27
CA VAL A 101 15.80 -24.87 -37.32
C VAL A 101 15.10 -26.13 -36.81
N CYS A 102 15.39 -26.56 -35.57
CA CYS A 102 14.71 -27.69 -34.94
C CYS A 102 13.19 -27.46 -34.81
N PHE A 103 12.77 -26.24 -34.52
CA PHE A 103 11.34 -25.89 -34.38
C PHE A 103 10.61 -25.69 -35.71
N GLN A 104 11.29 -25.22 -36.77
CA GLN A 104 10.70 -25.19 -38.12
C GLN A 104 10.36 -26.60 -38.62
N LYS A 105 11.24 -27.57 -38.39
CA LYS A 105 11.00 -28.98 -38.77
C LYS A 105 9.82 -29.61 -38.01
N ASN A 106 9.61 -29.25 -36.73
CA ASN A 106 8.49 -29.76 -35.95
C ASN A 106 7.12 -29.15 -36.35
N CYS A 107 7.10 -27.95 -36.91
CA CYS A 107 5.88 -27.33 -37.45
C CYS A 107 5.47 -27.92 -38.81
N GLU A 108 6.41 -28.40 -39.61
CA GLU A 108 6.10 -29.06 -40.90
C GLU A 108 5.56 -30.49 -40.70
N VAL A 109 5.92 -31.15 -39.60
CA VAL A 109 5.41 -32.49 -39.25
C VAL A 109 3.95 -32.42 -38.74
N SER A 110 3.54 -31.34 -38.08
CA SER A 110 2.16 -31.16 -37.61
C SER A 110 1.17 -30.70 -38.69
N GLN A 111 1.65 -30.25 -39.86
CA GLN A 111 0.80 -29.85 -40.99
C GLN A 111 0.50 -30.98 -41.99
N LYS A 112 1.04 -32.18 -41.80
CA LYS A 112 0.74 -33.35 -42.63
C LYS A 112 0.03 -34.46 -41.85
N LYS A 113 -1.27 -34.26 -41.57
CA LYS A 113 -2.33 -35.31 -41.64
C LYS A 113 -3.66 -34.72 -41.15
N GLY A 114 -4.62 -34.62 -42.07
CA GLY A 114 -6.01 -34.28 -41.74
C GLY A 114 -6.77 -33.54 -42.84
N LYS A 115 -6.80 -34.07 -44.07
CA LYS A 115 -7.88 -33.72 -45.00
C LYS A 115 -9.16 -34.34 -44.43
N ASN A 116 -9.94 -33.57 -43.69
CA ASN A 116 -11.42 -33.65 -43.56
C ASN A 116 -11.89 -32.93 -42.29
N LYS A 117 -12.29 -31.66 -42.42
CA LYS A 117 -13.64 -31.20 -42.03
C LYS A 117 -13.82 -29.73 -42.42
N LYS A 118 -14.76 -29.52 -43.34
CA LYS A 118 -15.51 -28.28 -43.46
C LYS A 118 -16.23 -28.06 -42.13
N ASP A 119 -15.84 -27.02 -41.42
CA ASP A 119 -16.71 -26.13 -40.64
C ASP A 119 -15.80 -24.98 -40.19
N ARG A 120 -15.56 -24.03 -41.10
CA ARG A 120 -15.09 -22.71 -40.69
C ARG A 120 -16.29 -22.03 -40.03
N ILE A 121 -16.49 -22.35 -38.76
CA ILE A 121 -17.20 -21.46 -37.87
C ILE A 121 -16.40 -20.16 -37.94
N LYS A 122 -16.98 -19.15 -38.58
CA LYS A 122 -16.54 -17.77 -38.39
C LYS A 122 -16.86 -17.46 -36.95
N ASP A 123 -15.90 -17.77 -36.09
CA ASP A 123 -15.85 -17.35 -34.70
C ASP A 123 -15.72 -15.83 -34.69
N ASN A 124 -16.83 -15.15 -34.97
CA ASN A 124 -17.05 -13.76 -34.61
C ASN A 124 -17.22 -13.74 -33.08
N PHE A 125 -16.15 -14.05 -32.35
CA PHE A 125 -16.10 -13.73 -30.93
C PHE A 125 -15.98 -12.21 -30.84
N GLN A 126 -17.14 -11.57 -30.67
CA GLN A 126 -17.19 -10.29 -30.00
C GLN A 126 -16.70 -10.53 -28.58
N PHE A 127 -15.39 -10.47 -28.37
CA PHE A 127 -14.93 -9.82 -27.14
C PHE A 127 -15.68 -8.51 -27.10
N THR A 128 -16.49 -8.30 -26.05
CA THR A 128 -17.01 -6.96 -25.84
C THR A 128 -15.80 -6.04 -25.85
N ASN A 129 -15.97 -4.83 -26.38
CA ASN A 129 -14.96 -3.79 -26.41
C ASN A 129 -14.44 -3.38 -24.99
N GLN A 130 -14.70 -4.16 -23.94
CA GLN A 130 -14.44 -3.91 -22.52
C GLN A 130 -13.07 -4.43 -22.05
N PHE A 131 -12.52 -5.46 -22.69
CA PHE A 131 -11.15 -5.95 -22.47
C PHE A 131 -10.24 -5.64 -23.67
N ILE A 132 -10.50 -4.54 -24.40
CA ILE A 132 -9.72 -4.21 -25.60
C ILE A 132 -8.28 -3.91 -25.21
N PHE A 133 -7.52 -4.96 -25.40
CA PHE A 133 -6.13 -4.99 -25.66
C PHE A 133 -5.95 -4.36 -27.05
N GLY A 134 -5.97 -3.01 -27.13
CA GLY A 134 -6.02 -2.33 -28.44
C GLY A 134 -6.33 -0.83 -28.50
N ILE A 135 -6.49 -0.10 -27.38
CA ILE A 135 -6.34 1.37 -27.45
C ILE A 135 -4.84 1.71 -27.41
N TYR A 136 -4.11 1.05 -26.52
CA TYR A 136 -2.69 1.29 -26.32
C TYR A 136 -1.88 0.16 -26.93
N HIS A 137 -1.21 0.46 -28.03
CA HIS A 137 -0.27 -0.45 -28.66
C HIS A 137 1.13 -0.19 -28.08
N PRO A 138 1.79 -1.21 -27.50
CA PRO A 138 3.17 -1.04 -27.12
C PRO A 138 4.01 -0.73 -28.36
N PRO A 139 5.06 0.11 -28.22
CA PRO A 139 5.93 0.49 -29.33
C PRO A 139 6.73 -0.69 -29.89
N TYR A 140 6.76 -1.82 -29.19
CA TYR A 140 7.55 -3.00 -29.54
C TYR A 140 6.74 -4.29 -29.37
N TYR A 141 7.05 -5.29 -30.18
CA TYR A 141 6.66 -6.67 -29.95
C TYR A 141 7.65 -7.37 -29.02
N SER A 142 7.20 -8.44 -28.38
CA SER A 142 8.07 -9.29 -27.58
C SER A 142 9.14 -9.94 -28.44
N VAL A 143 10.32 -10.09 -27.84
CA VAL A 143 11.43 -10.88 -28.37
C VAL A 143 11.19 -12.38 -28.22
N LEU A 144 10.22 -12.79 -27.41
CA LEU A 144 9.87 -14.18 -27.19
C LEU A 144 8.83 -14.66 -28.21
N HIS A 145 9.04 -15.86 -28.74
CA HIS A 145 8.06 -16.51 -29.61
C HIS A 145 6.80 -16.94 -28.84
N SER A 146 5.67 -17.06 -29.54
CA SER A 146 4.41 -17.56 -28.99
C SER A 146 4.57 -18.89 -28.23
N SER A 147 5.34 -19.84 -28.76
CA SER A 147 5.57 -21.13 -28.08
C SER A 147 6.33 -20.98 -26.75
N LEU A 148 7.28 -20.04 -26.66
CA LEU A 148 8.00 -19.79 -25.41
C LEU A 148 7.10 -19.06 -24.41
N MET A 149 6.27 -18.12 -24.89
CA MET A 149 5.23 -17.46 -24.09
C MET A 149 4.21 -18.46 -23.54
N GLU A 150 3.70 -19.38 -24.36
CA GLU A 150 2.79 -20.46 -23.96
C GLU A 150 3.40 -21.34 -22.88
N LYS A 151 4.66 -21.76 -23.08
CA LYS A 151 5.42 -22.52 -22.07
C LYS A 151 5.57 -21.71 -20.78
N TYR A 152 5.78 -20.40 -20.89
CA TYR A 152 5.90 -19.55 -19.70
C TYR A 152 4.57 -19.40 -18.97
N VAL A 153 3.45 -19.19 -19.68
CA VAL A 153 2.10 -19.19 -19.09
C VAL A 153 1.80 -20.53 -18.42
N ALA A 154 2.13 -21.65 -19.06
CA ALA A 154 1.98 -22.97 -18.46
C ALA A 154 2.83 -23.13 -17.17
N HIS A 155 4.05 -22.61 -17.18
CA HIS A 155 4.92 -22.58 -16.00
C HIS A 155 4.33 -21.72 -14.87
N LEU A 156 3.85 -20.52 -15.15
CA LEU A 156 3.22 -19.65 -14.16
C LEU A 156 1.96 -20.30 -13.53
N LYS A 157 1.22 -21.11 -14.29
CA LYS A 157 0.09 -21.91 -13.75
C LYS A 157 0.54 -23.03 -12.82
N ASN A 158 1.71 -23.61 -13.08
CA ASN A 158 2.23 -24.72 -12.30
C ASN A 158 3.76 -24.59 -12.10
N PRO A 159 4.20 -23.75 -11.15
CA PRO A 159 5.62 -23.49 -10.93
C PRO A 159 6.40 -24.76 -10.55
N SER A 160 5.74 -25.71 -9.88
CA SER A 160 6.34 -26.96 -9.38
C SER A 160 6.73 -27.97 -10.45
N VAL A 161 6.23 -27.84 -11.68
CA VAL A 161 6.47 -28.82 -12.76
C VAL A 161 7.75 -28.54 -13.55
N MET A 162 8.51 -27.51 -13.20
CA MET A 162 9.62 -27.06 -14.02
C MET A 162 10.91 -27.87 -13.82
N ASP A 163 11.41 -28.43 -14.91
CA ASP A 163 12.80 -28.92 -15.02
C ASP A 163 13.75 -27.72 -15.07
N PRO A 164 14.76 -27.62 -14.17
CA PRO A 164 15.81 -26.60 -14.23
C PRO A 164 16.54 -26.54 -15.58
N ASN A 165 16.55 -27.63 -16.35
CA ASN A 165 17.14 -27.69 -17.69
C ASN A 165 16.19 -27.24 -18.81
N SER A 166 14.96 -26.88 -18.48
CA SER A 166 13.98 -26.48 -19.48
C SER A 166 14.43 -25.23 -20.23
N LEU A 167 14.05 -25.18 -21.51
CA LEU A 167 14.35 -24.06 -22.41
C LEU A 167 14.00 -22.70 -21.80
N LEU A 168 12.94 -22.64 -21.00
CA LEU A 168 12.48 -21.43 -20.34
C LEU A 168 13.50 -20.87 -19.33
N PHE A 169 14.23 -21.71 -18.60
CA PHE A 169 15.26 -21.25 -17.66
C PHE A 169 16.41 -20.54 -18.39
N LYS A 170 16.77 -21.03 -19.59
CA LYS A 170 17.81 -20.43 -20.44
C LYS A 170 17.46 -19.02 -20.92
N TYR A 171 16.18 -18.65 -20.91
CA TYR A 171 15.69 -17.34 -21.34
C TYR A 171 15.23 -16.44 -20.18
N MET A 172 15.49 -16.81 -18.92
CA MET A 172 15.01 -16.01 -17.76
C MET A 172 15.60 -14.59 -17.71
N ASP A 173 16.85 -14.41 -18.10
CA ASP A 173 17.47 -13.07 -18.19
C ASP A 173 16.77 -12.20 -19.24
N LEU A 174 16.39 -12.82 -20.38
CA LEU A 174 15.68 -12.13 -21.46
C LEU A 174 14.24 -11.77 -21.04
N ILE A 175 13.54 -12.71 -20.38
CA ILE A 175 12.21 -12.49 -19.79
C ILE A 175 12.27 -11.34 -18.78
N SER A 176 13.26 -11.35 -17.88
CA SER A 176 13.42 -10.31 -16.86
C SER A 176 13.68 -8.94 -17.48
N TYR A 177 14.54 -8.88 -18.51
CA TYR A 177 14.80 -7.64 -19.24
C TYR A 177 13.55 -7.11 -19.95
N GLU A 178 12.78 -7.99 -20.61
CA GLU A 178 11.55 -7.57 -21.28
C GLU A 178 10.53 -7.03 -20.28
N ARG A 179 10.39 -7.66 -19.11
CA ARG A 179 9.54 -7.18 -18.01
C ARG A 179 9.96 -5.79 -17.53
N GLU A 180 11.26 -5.53 -17.40
CA GLU A 180 11.77 -4.21 -17.01
C GLU A 180 11.37 -3.16 -18.05
N ARG A 181 11.55 -3.45 -19.35
CA ARG A 181 11.12 -2.52 -20.42
C ARG A 181 9.61 -2.31 -20.44
N PHE A 182 8.84 -3.38 -20.26
CA PHE A 182 7.39 -3.31 -20.21
C PHE A 182 6.93 -2.44 -19.03
N ALA A 183 7.55 -2.61 -17.86
CA ALA A 183 7.27 -1.80 -16.68
C ALA A 183 7.56 -0.31 -16.92
N VAL A 184 8.70 0.02 -17.54
CA VAL A 184 9.03 1.42 -17.89
C VAL A 184 7.99 2.00 -18.85
N TRP A 185 7.68 1.29 -19.94
CA TRP A 185 6.67 1.72 -20.90
C TRP A 185 5.30 1.92 -20.25
N LEU A 186 4.88 0.98 -19.40
CA LEU A 186 3.58 1.05 -18.73
C LEU A 186 3.52 2.19 -17.71
N SER A 187 4.64 2.51 -17.04
CA SER A 187 4.74 3.69 -16.17
C SER A 187 4.62 4.99 -16.94
N ASP A 188 5.21 5.08 -18.14
CA ASP A 188 5.10 6.27 -18.98
C ASP A 188 3.68 6.40 -19.53
N LEU A 189 3.08 5.29 -19.96
CA LEU A 189 1.67 5.23 -20.39
C LEU A 189 0.72 5.63 -19.24
N TRP A 190 1.08 5.25 -18.01
CA TRP A 190 0.34 5.63 -16.82
C TRP A 190 0.25 7.14 -16.67
N GLU A 191 1.38 7.84 -16.66
CA GLU A 191 1.41 9.29 -16.46
C GLU A 191 0.72 10.06 -17.59
N ASN A 192 0.81 9.57 -18.82
CA ASN A 192 0.30 10.29 -19.99
C ASN A 192 -1.19 10.05 -20.25
N GLU A 193 -1.71 8.84 -20.04
CA GLU A 193 -3.03 8.45 -20.58
C GLU A 193 -3.91 7.70 -19.57
N LEU A 194 -3.34 6.82 -18.73
CA LEU A 194 -4.15 5.96 -17.84
C LEU A 194 -4.48 6.61 -16.49
N LYS A 195 -3.68 7.58 -16.04
CA LYS A 195 -3.92 8.31 -14.78
C LYS A 195 -5.32 8.90 -14.71
N HIS A 196 -5.85 9.35 -15.85
CA HIS A 196 -7.21 9.87 -15.96
C HIS A 196 -8.30 8.82 -15.60
N ARG A 197 -8.08 7.54 -15.87
CA ARG A 197 -9.03 6.47 -15.48
C ARG A 197 -9.23 6.40 -13.97
N ARG A 198 -8.19 6.70 -13.18
CA ARG A 198 -8.30 6.82 -11.71
C ARG A 198 -9.13 8.03 -11.30
N LEU A 199 -8.99 9.14 -12.01
CA LEU A 199 -9.65 10.41 -11.72
C LEU A 199 -11.15 10.44 -12.09
N TYR A 200 -11.59 9.76 -13.15
CA TYR A 200 -12.98 9.82 -13.61
C TYR A 200 -13.93 8.94 -12.81
N VAL A 201 -14.79 9.53 -11.98
CA VAL A 201 -15.84 8.80 -11.24
C VAL A 201 -17.04 8.51 -12.13
N ILE A 202 -17.55 7.27 -12.03
CA ILE A 202 -18.82 6.86 -12.64
C ILE A 202 -19.92 7.75 -12.01
N PRO A 203 -20.72 8.50 -12.77
CA PRO A 203 -21.66 9.50 -12.22
C PRO A 203 -22.51 9.00 -11.04
N GLU A 204 -23.01 7.76 -11.11
CA GLU A 204 -23.81 7.11 -10.08
C GLU A 204 -23.08 6.94 -8.74
N VAL A 205 -21.75 6.75 -8.78
CA VAL A 205 -20.90 6.68 -7.60
C VAL A 205 -20.82 8.05 -6.92
N GLU A 206 -20.74 9.13 -7.70
CA GLU A 206 -20.64 10.49 -7.16
C GLU A 206 -21.92 10.88 -6.41
N ASP A 207 -23.09 10.56 -6.95
CA ASP A 207 -24.38 10.83 -6.29
C ASP A 207 -24.56 10.03 -5.01
N TYR A 208 -24.14 8.76 -5.01
CA TYR A 208 -24.11 7.96 -3.78
C TYR A 208 -23.23 8.60 -2.71
N ILE A 209 -22.05 9.10 -3.07
CA ILE A 209 -21.10 9.68 -2.12
C ILE A 209 -21.63 11.00 -1.59
N LYS A 210 -22.21 11.85 -2.44
CA LYS A 210 -22.90 13.06 -2.00
C LYS A 210 -23.98 12.73 -0.97
N SER A 211 -24.80 11.71 -1.24
CA SER A 211 -25.83 11.25 -0.30
C SER A 211 -25.23 10.72 1.02
N ALA A 212 -24.16 9.93 0.97
CA ALA A 212 -23.44 9.44 2.16
C ALA A 212 -22.80 10.56 2.98
N TYR A 213 -22.28 11.58 2.30
CA TYR A 213 -21.70 12.76 2.92
C TYR A 213 -22.77 13.62 3.61
N GLN A 214 -23.87 13.91 2.92
CA GLN A 214 -25.02 14.64 3.49
C GLN A 214 -25.60 13.93 4.71
N PHE A 215 -25.72 12.60 4.67
CA PHE A 215 -26.13 11.82 5.83
C PHE A 215 -25.13 11.98 6.98
N SER A 216 -23.83 11.83 6.72
CA SER A 216 -22.80 11.95 7.76
C SER A 216 -22.83 13.32 8.42
N ASN A 217 -22.99 14.39 7.64
CA ASN A 217 -23.11 15.75 8.16
C ASN A 217 -24.37 15.93 9.01
N SER A 218 -25.51 15.42 8.54
CA SER A 218 -26.78 15.47 9.28
C SER A 218 -26.67 14.70 10.60
N TYR A 219 -26.03 13.53 10.58
CA TYR A 219 -25.80 12.70 11.76
C TYR A 219 -24.87 13.35 12.78
N ILE A 220 -23.76 13.95 12.32
CA ILE A 220 -22.85 14.73 13.18
C ILE A 220 -23.60 15.90 13.81
N LYS A 221 -24.37 16.64 12.99
CA LYS A 221 -25.16 17.78 13.45
C LYS A 221 -26.24 17.38 14.46
N SER A 222 -26.82 16.18 14.38
CA SER A 222 -27.86 15.77 15.31
C SER A 222 -27.32 15.16 16.61
N HIS A 223 -26.22 14.39 16.56
CA HIS A 223 -25.71 13.65 17.73
C HIS A 223 -24.52 14.32 18.43
N TYR A 224 -23.77 15.16 17.73
CA TYR A 224 -22.55 15.80 18.22
C TYR A 224 -22.60 17.32 18.03
N ASN A 225 -23.80 17.90 18.16
CA ASN A 225 -23.98 19.33 18.19
C ASN A 225 -23.38 19.89 19.48
N GLY A 226 -22.25 20.56 19.40
CA GLY A 226 -21.58 21.11 20.57
C GLY A 226 -20.35 21.91 20.20
N MET A 227 -19.83 22.65 21.19
CA MET A 227 -18.56 23.35 21.09
C MET A 227 -17.46 22.45 21.66
N TYR A 228 -16.33 22.41 20.98
CA TYR A 228 -15.22 21.53 21.32
C TYR A 228 -13.94 22.34 21.47
N ARG A 229 -13.19 22.10 22.55
CA ARG A 229 -11.88 22.71 22.81
C ARG A 229 -10.78 21.69 22.61
N SER A 230 -9.67 22.07 21.99
CA SER A 230 -8.49 21.19 21.91
C SER A 230 -8.02 20.85 23.32
N LYS A 231 -7.80 19.57 23.59
CA LYS A 231 -7.36 19.05 24.89
C LYS A 231 -5.95 18.50 24.82
N MET A 232 -5.65 17.75 23.75
CA MET A 232 -4.39 17.04 23.61
C MET A 232 -4.10 16.77 22.14
N LYS A 233 -2.82 16.61 21.84
CA LYS A 233 -2.32 16.21 20.54
C LYS A 233 -1.43 14.98 20.72
N MET A 234 -1.63 13.97 19.87
CA MET A 234 -0.85 12.73 19.85
C MET A 234 -0.03 12.73 18.56
N ASP A 235 1.28 12.84 18.70
CA ASP A 235 2.23 12.79 17.59
C ASP A 235 2.86 11.40 17.51
N TYR A 236 2.87 10.82 16.32
CA TYR A 236 3.56 9.56 16.01
C TYR A 236 4.77 9.88 15.14
N THR A 237 5.87 9.14 15.30
CA THR A 237 7.07 9.32 14.48
C THR A 237 6.80 8.80 13.05
N GLU A 238 7.19 9.56 12.02
CA GLU A 238 7.03 9.13 10.62
C GLU A 238 7.85 7.87 10.33
N ASP A 239 9.06 7.82 10.88
CA ASP A 239 10.01 6.71 10.67
C ASP A 239 9.64 5.47 11.48
N GLY A 240 8.59 5.53 12.31
CA GLY A 240 8.13 4.42 13.12
C GLY A 240 9.27 3.80 13.93
N GLU A 241 10.06 4.62 14.63
CA GLU A 241 11.05 4.10 15.59
C GLU A 241 10.32 3.13 16.50
N VAL A 242 10.50 1.84 16.21
CA VAL A 242 9.83 0.76 16.93
C VAL A 242 10.37 0.89 18.32
N MET A 243 9.47 1.19 19.26
CA MET A 243 9.83 1.22 20.68
C MET A 243 10.55 -0.08 21.00
N GLU A 244 11.51 -0.04 21.93
CA GLU A 244 12.16 -1.28 22.35
C GLU A 244 11.11 -2.30 22.83
N ASP A 245 9.96 -1.84 23.32
CA ASP A 245 8.86 -2.67 23.77
C ASP A 245 8.20 -3.50 22.65
N ASN A 246 7.87 -4.75 22.95
CA ASN A 246 7.12 -5.62 22.05
C ASN A 246 5.62 -5.50 22.35
N ILE A 247 4.80 -5.22 21.33
CA ILE A 247 3.35 -5.07 21.51
C ILE A 247 2.65 -6.22 20.81
N THR A 248 1.80 -6.92 21.55
CA THR A 248 1.06 -8.07 21.04
C THR A 248 -0.43 -7.82 21.23
N MET A 249 -1.20 -8.21 20.22
CA MET A 249 -2.65 -8.18 20.27
C MET A 249 -3.16 -9.60 20.10
N THR A 250 -3.84 -10.13 21.11
CA THR A 250 -4.31 -11.51 21.13
C THR A 250 -5.83 -11.56 21.17
N HIS A 251 -6.43 -12.36 20.29
CA HIS A 251 -7.87 -12.64 20.35
C HIS A 251 -8.11 -13.59 21.51
N SER A 252 -8.92 -13.18 22.49
CA SER A 252 -9.24 -14.01 23.64
C SER A 252 -10.40 -14.93 23.28
N GLU A 253 -11.56 -14.34 22.97
CA GLU A 253 -12.79 -15.07 22.65
C GLU A 253 -13.84 -14.19 21.97
N ARG A 254 -14.88 -14.82 21.45
CA ARG A 254 -16.09 -14.12 21.00
C ARG A 254 -17.14 -14.16 22.11
N ILE A 255 -17.37 -13.02 22.75
CA ILE A 255 -18.33 -12.89 23.86
C ILE A 255 -19.76 -13.03 23.36
N LYS A 256 -20.10 -12.36 22.25
CA LYS A 256 -21.44 -12.43 21.65
C LYS A 256 -21.32 -12.48 20.14
N SER A 257 -21.97 -13.46 19.52
CA SER A 257 -22.12 -13.52 18.07
C SER A 257 -23.38 -12.78 17.62
N SER A 258 -23.33 -12.19 16.43
CA SER A 258 -24.53 -11.67 15.80
C SER A 258 -25.47 -12.80 15.41
N ASN A 259 -26.76 -12.54 15.54
CA ASN A 259 -27.80 -13.46 15.06
C ASN A 259 -27.92 -13.45 13.52
N ILE A 260 -27.32 -12.45 12.86
CA ILE A 260 -27.35 -12.31 11.41
C ILE A 260 -26.33 -13.26 10.78
N LYS A 261 -26.84 -14.25 10.04
CA LYS A 261 -26.03 -15.19 9.25
C LYS A 261 -26.07 -14.84 7.77
N TYR A 262 -24.90 -14.62 7.19
CA TYR A 262 -24.73 -14.40 5.75
C TYR A 262 -24.09 -15.62 5.10
N ALA A 263 -24.65 -16.05 3.97
CA ALA A 263 -24.00 -16.97 3.05
C ALA A 263 -23.26 -16.20 1.96
N ALA A 264 -22.11 -16.72 1.55
CA ALA A 264 -21.49 -16.30 0.30
C ALA A 264 -22.17 -17.01 -0.86
N HIS A 265 -22.56 -16.25 -1.86
CA HIS A 265 -22.85 -16.78 -3.19
C HIS A 265 -21.83 -16.21 -4.16
N PHE A 266 -20.86 -17.03 -4.57
CA PHE A 266 -19.91 -16.65 -5.62
C PHE A 266 -20.44 -17.16 -6.96
N PRO A 267 -20.87 -16.28 -7.88
CA PRO A 267 -21.13 -16.70 -9.24
C PRO A 267 -19.83 -17.23 -9.85
N LYS A 268 -19.93 -18.26 -10.69
CA LYS A 268 -18.82 -18.62 -11.58
C LYS A 268 -18.56 -17.43 -12.49
N VAL A 269 -17.36 -16.85 -12.42
CA VAL A 269 -16.94 -15.79 -13.34
C VAL A 269 -16.71 -16.47 -14.69
N ASP A 270 -17.63 -16.26 -15.63
CA ASP A 270 -17.52 -16.75 -16.99
C ASP A 270 -17.20 -15.57 -17.92
N ILE A 271 -15.98 -15.57 -18.49
CA ILE A 271 -15.53 -14.52 -19.42
C ILE A 271 -16.34 -14.55 -20.72
N THR A 272 -16.97 -15.69 -21.04
CA THR A 272 -17.83 -15.84 -22.23
C THR A 272 -19.27 -15.40 -21.98
N ASN A 273 -19.69 -15.27 -20.71
CA ASN A 273 -21.02 -14.83 -20.30
C ASN A 273 -20.92 -13.63 -19.34
N LEU A 274 -20.78 -12.44 -19.95
CA LEU A 274 -20.48 -11.16 -19.29
C LEU A 274 -21.68 -10.46 -18.61
N GLU A 275 -22.81 -11.15 -18.40
CA GLU A 275 -23.92 -10.59 -17.61
C GLU A 275 -23.60 -10.43 -16.11
N SER A 276 -22.38 -10.74 -15.68
CA SER A 276 -21.94 -10.61 -14.29
C SER A 276 -21.64 -9.16 -13.84
N LYS A 277 -22.15 -8.13 -14.51
CA LYS A 277 -21.97 -6.72 -14.10
C LYS A 277 -22.47 -6.47 -12.68
N ILE A 278 -21.73 -5.68 -11.90
CA ILE A 278 -22.28 -5.14 -10.65
C ILE A 278 -23.31 -4.07 -11.04
N SER A 279 -24.58 -4.46 -11.12
CA SER A 279 -25.67 -3.54 -11.48
C SER A 279 -26.06 -2.67 -10.29
N PHE A 280 -26.08 -1.36 -10.50
CA PHE A 280 -26.49 -0.36 -9.51
C PHE A 280 -28.02 -0.33 -9.39
N LYS A 281 -28.60 -1.27 -8.64
CA LYS A 281 -30.03 -1.19 -8.31
C LYS A 281 -30.20 -0.14 -7.21
N ASN A 282 -30.54 1.08 -7.62
CA ASN A 282 -30.95 2.22 -6.79
C ASN A 282 -29.77 3.04 -6.24
N GLY A 283 -29.34 4.07 -6.98
CA GLY A 283 -28.28 5.03 -6.60
C GLY A 283 -28.51 5.83 -5.31
N ILE A 284 -29.46 5.44 -4.46
CA ILE A 284 -29.72 6.04 -3.16
C ILE A 284 -28.93 5.27 -2.10
N TYR A 285 -28.00 5.95 -1.44
CA TYR A 285 -27.35 5.41 -0.26
C TYR A 285 -28.35 5.32 0.88
N THR A 286 -28.68 4.10 1.31
CA THR A 286 -29.29 3.89 2.62
C THR A 286 -28.16 3.66 3.63
N PRO A 287 -27.83 4.66 4.46
CA PRO A 287 -26.79 4.51 5.46
C PRO A 287 -27.15 3.39 6.43
N PRO A 288 -26.21 2.52 6.79
CA PRO A 288 -26.42 1.68 7.96
C PRO A 288 -26.60 2.61 9.15
N GLN A 289 -27.74 2.53 9.84
CA GLN A 289 -27.91 3.18 11.13
C GLN A 289 -26.81 2.66 12.06
N LYS A 290 -25.82 3.50 12.34
CA LYS A 290 -24.79 3.20 13.34
C LYS A 290 -25.39 3.64 14.67
N SER A 291 -25.63 2.71 15.60
CA SER A 291 -25.90 3.09 16.98
C SER A 291 -24.60 3.61 17.62
N PRO A 292 -24.61 4.79 18.25
CA PRO A 292 -23.57 5.17 19.20
C PRO A 292 -23.34 4.06 20.23
N PHE A 293 -22.10 3.88 20.70
CA PHE A 293 -21.83 2.90 21.76
C PHE A 293 -22.57 3.23 23.06
N VAL A 294 -22.74 4.52 23.34
CA VAL A 294 -23.46 5.00 24.52
C VAL A 294 -24.93 4.54 24.51
N ASP A 295 -25.50 4.28 23.33
CA ASP A 295 -26.88 3.79 23.19
C ASP A 295 -26.96 2.27 23.09
N ASP A 296 -25.82 1.58 23.04
CA ASP A 296 -25.70 0.14 22.88
C ASP A 296 -25.71 -0.56 24.25
N LYS A 297 -26.91 -0.76 24.80
CA LYS A 297 -27.11 -1.37 26.13
C LYS A 297 -26.39 -2.72 26.27
N LEU A 298 -26.43 -3.54 25.22
CA LEU A 298 -25.74 -4.83 25.22
C LEU A 298 -24.23 -4.63 25.35
N CYS A 299 -23.64 -3.69 24.61
CA CYS A 299 -22.22 -3.38 24.76
C CYS A 299 -21.87 -2.96 26.20
N GLN A 300 -22.71 -2.17 26.87
CA GLN A 300 -22.48 -1.75 28.26
C GLN A 300 -22.52 -2.94 29.22
N THR A 301 -23.51 -3.83 29.08
CA THR A 301 -23.60 -5.06 29.86
C THR A 301 -22.37 -5.93 29.67
N LEU A 302 -22.00 -6.21 28.42
CA LEU A 302 -20.83 -7.04 28.10
C LEU A 302 -19.53 -6.41 28.59
N PHE A 303 -19.42 -5.08 28.56
CA PHE A 303 -18.25 -4.35 29.06
C PHE A 303 -18.02 -4.65 30.55
N LYS A 304 -19.07 -4.50 31.38
CA LYS A 304 -19.00 -4.74 32.83
C LYS A 304 -18.75 -6.21 33.17
N GLU A 305 -19.46 -7.12 32.50
CA GLU A 305 -19.39 -8.56 32.79
C GLU A 305 -18.03 -9.19 32.45
N ASN A 306 -17.27 -8.60 31.53
CA ASN A 306 -16.07 -9.24 30.96
C ASN A 306 -14.75 -8.56 31.33
N ASN A 307 -14.75 -7.64 32.31
CA ASN A 307 -13.59 -6.86 32.76
C ASN A 307 -12.85 -6.20 31.59
N ILE A 308 -13.59 -5.38 30.84
CA ILE A 308 -13.10 -4.66 29.66
C ILE A 308 -12.60 -3.28 30.09
N ASP A 309 -11.48 -2.83 29.55
CA ASP A 309 -10.97 -1.47 29.77
C ASP A 309 -11.54 -0.49 28.73
N ILE A 310 -11.65 -0.95 27.48
CA ILE A 310 -12.08 -0.11 26.34
C ILE A 310 -13.01 -0.87 25.39
N ALA A 311 -14.17 -0.30 25.09
CA ALA A 311 -15.02 -0.75 23.98
C ALA A 311 -14.77 0.10 22.74
N ILE A 312 -14.51 -0.54 21.60
CA ILE A 312 -14.12 0.15 20.38
C ILE A 312 -14.69 -0.51 19.12
N CYS A 313 -15.06 0.31 18.13
CA CYS A 313 -15.51 -0.18 16.84
C CYS A 313 -14.31 -0.67 16.01
N LEU A 314 -14.48 -1.80 15.30
CA LEU A 314 -13.44 -2.32 14.40
C LEU A 314 -12.98 -1.29 13.34
N SER A 315 -13.87 -0.42 12.86
CA SER A 315 -13.48 0.66 11.93
C SER A 315 -12.51 1.64 12.57
N SER A 316 -12.66 1.91 13.86
CA SER A 316 -11.89 2.92 14.59
C SER A 316 -10.48 2.43 14.86
N ILE A 317 -10.34 1.16 15.24
CA ILE A 317 -9.03 0.49 15.34
C ILE A 317 -8.25 0.64 14.03
N LYS A 318 -8.90 0.37 12.89
CA LYS A 318 -8.24 0.48 11.57
C LYS A 318 -7.74 1.87 11.26
N HIS A 319 -8.53 2.89 11.61
CA HIS A 319 -8.15 4.27 11.38
C HIS A 319 -6.99 4.69 12.29
N ILE A 320 -6.96 4.25 13.55
CA ILE A 320 -5.86 4.53 14.49
C ILE A 320 -4.57 3.80 14.08
N MET A 321 -4.67 2.54 13.63
CA MET A 321 -3.51 1.75 13.22
C MET A 321 -2.88 2.28 11.92
N ASN A 322 -3.72 2.65 10.95
CA ASN A 322 -3.29 3.04 9.61
C ASN A 322 -3.51 4.53 9.34
N LEU A 323 -2.66 5.33 9.97
CA LEU A 323 -2.61 6.79 9.86
C LEU A 323 -1.97 7.28 8.55
N GLU A 324 -1.17 6.44 7.91
CA GLU A 324 -0.44 6.77 6.68
C GLU A 324 -1.34 6.97 5.46
N LYS A 325 -2.61 6.55 5.55
CA LYS A 325 -3.53 6.67 4.42
C LYS A 325 -3.65 8.12 3.97
N PRO A 326 -3.13 8.47 2.79
CA PRO A 326 -3.24 9.83 2.31
C PRO A 326 -4.73 10.15 2.17
N ASN A 327 -5.08 11.37 2.59
CA ASN A 327 -6.35 12.03 2.27
C ASN A 327 -7.57 11.71 3.14
N LYS A 328 -7.50 10.83 4.16
CA LYS A 328 -8.69 10.53 4.98
C LYS A 328 -8.79 11.40 6.24
N LEU A 329 -9.56 12.49 6.13
CA LEU A 329 -10.13 13.15 7.30
C LEU A 329 -11.15 12.22 7.95
N TRP A 330 -11.03 12.03 9.26
CA TRP A 330 -12.03 11.32 10.04
C TRP A 330 -12.19 11.96 11.41
N LEU A 331 -13.41 11.80 11.96
CA LEU A 331 -13.77 12.18 13.32
C LEU A 331 -14.20 10.93 14.08
N MET A 332 -13.75 10.72 15.30
CA MET A 332 -14.13 9.56 16.11
C MET A 332 -14.59 10.00 17.50
N PRO A 333 -15.86 9.76 17.87
CA PRO A 333 -16.36 10.12 19.18
C PRO A 333 -15.74 9.18 20.22
N VAL A 334 -15.35 9.77 21.35
CA VAL A 334 -14.80 9.05 22.50
C VAL A 334 -15.59 9.49 23.72
N ASP A 335 -16.35 8.58 24.30
CA ASP A 335 -17.14 8.83 25.49
C ASP A 335 -16.47 8.11 26.67
N ILE A 336 -16.23 8.86 27.75
CA ILE A 336 -15.62 8.36 28.97
C ILE A 336 -16.62 8.53 30.09
N ILE A 337 -17.00 7.42 30.70
CA ILE A 337 -17.99 7.35 31.77
C ILE A 337 -17.30 6.73 32.98
N VAL A 338 -17.47 7.35 34.16
CA VAL A 338 -16.99 6.78 35.42
C VAL A 338 -18.22 6.31 36.17
N ASP A 339 -18.31 5.00 36.41
CA ASP A 339 -19.41 4.44 37.19
C ASP A 339 -19.27 4.86 38.65
N THR A 340 -20.32 5.48 39.20
CA THR A 340 -20.31 5.99 40.58
C THR A 340 -20.19 4.88 41.61
N ASP A 341 -20.67 3.68 41.27
CA ASP A 341 -20.81 2.60 42.24
C ASP A 341 -19.48 1.88 42.48
N ASP A 342 -18.68 1.70 41.43
CA ASP A 342 -17.42 0.94 41.47
C ASP A 342 -16.18 1.79 41.18
N ASN A 343 -16.34 3.10 40.93
CA ASN A 343 -15.30 3.99 40.41
C ASN A 343 -14.59 3.42 39.17
N HIS A 344 -15.30 2.56 38.43
CA HIS A 344 -14.77 1.90 37.26
C HIS A 344 -14.93 2.81 36.05
N LYS A 345 -13.82 3.07 35.36
CA LYS A 345 -13.77 3.97 34.22
C LYS A 345 -13.99 3.19 32.92
N SER A 346 -15.10 3.46 32.24
CA SER A 346 -15.42 2.88 30.94
C SER A 346 -15.11 3.84 29.80
N VAL A 347 -14.30 3.40 28.83
CA VAL A 347 -13.97 4.16 27.63
C VAL A 347 -14.65 3.56 26.41
N TYR A 348 -15.46 4.34 25.72
CA TYR A 348 -16.19 3.94 24.51
C TYR A 348 -15.70 4.74 23.30
N ILE A 349 -15.15 4.07 22.29
CA ILE A 349 -14.64 4.70 21.06
C ILE A 349 -15.53 4.32 19.88
N GLY A 350 -16.40 5.24 19.48
CA GLY A 350 -17.36 5.04 18.39
C GLY A 350 -16.70 4.94 17.02
N GLY A 351 -17.49 4.51 16.03
CA GLY A 351 -17.06 4.39 14.65
C GLY A 351 -16.74 5.75 14.02
N ALA A 352 -15.76 5.81 13.13
CA ALA A 352 -15.44 7.02 12.37
C ALA A 352 -16.68 7.65 11.71
N LEU A 353 -16.86 8.93 12.01
CA LEU A 353 -17.83 9.89 11.51
C LEU A 353 -17.15 10.70 10.39
N ALA A 354 -17.91 10.94 9.33
CA ALA A 354 -17.48 11.64 8.12
C ALA A 354 -16.21 11.09 7.47
N THR A 355 -16.40 10.34 6.39
CA THR A 355 -15.32 9.95 5.49
C THR A 355 -15.34 10.78 4.19
N GLY A 356 -15.85 12.01 4.26
CA GLY A 356 -16.20 12.84 3.09
C GLY A 356 -15.01 13.21 2.21
N HIS A 357 -13.81 13.31 2.80
CA HIS A 357 -12.57 13.53 2.08
C HIS A 357 -12.05 12.17 1.64
N PHE A 358 -12.74 11.62 0.66
CA PHE A 358 -12.16 10.56 -0.14
C PHE A 358 -11.65 11.20 -1.42
N SER A 359 -10.43 10.82 -1.79
CA SER A 359 -9.99 11.03 -3.16
C SER A 359 -10.96 10.35 -4.14
N GLN A 360 -10.99 10.75 -5.41
CA GLN A 360 -11.91 10.17 -6.38
C GLN A 360 -11.74 8.64 -6.52
N GLN A 361 -10.52 8.15 -6.34
CA GLN A 361 -10.24 6.72 -6.24
C GLN A 361 -10.82 6.08 -4.97
N GLN A 362 -10.61 6.70 -3.80
CA GLN A 362 -11.10 6.17 -2.52
C GLN A 362 -12.63 6.11 -2.48
N LYS A 363 -13.28 7.09 -3.09
CA LYS A 363 -14.72 7.19 -3.33
C LYS A 363 -15.26 5.94 -4.06
N LYS A 364 -14.67 5.61 -5.22
CA LYS A 364 -15.01 4.40 -5.98
C LYS A 364 -14.76 3.12 -5.18
N CYS A 365 -13.59 3.00 -4.57
CA CYS A 365 -13.24 1.82 -3.78
C CYS A 365 -14.18 1.63 -2.57
N PHE A 366 -14.55 2.71 -1.89
CA PHE A 366 -15.50 2.68 -0.77
C PHE A 366 -16.88 2.21 -1.21
N TYR A 367 -17.39 2.77 -2.31
CA TYR A 367 -18.66 2.35 -2.91
C TYR A 367 -18.63 0.88 -3.33
N LEU A 368 -17.60 0.49 -4.08
CA LEU A 368 -17.41 -0.86 -4.56
C LEU A 368 -17.35 -1.88 -3.41
N ARG A 369 -16.67 -1.54 -2.30
CA ARG A 369 -16.68 -2.33 -1.05
C ARG A 369 -18.07 -2.58 -0.52
N LYS A 370 -19.00 -1.64 -0.66
CA LYS A 370 -20.38 -1.82 -0.20
C LYS A 370 -21.20 -2.68 -1.17
N GLU A 371 -21.12 -2.40 -2.46
CA GLU A 371 -21.92 -3.12 -3.45
C GLU A 371 -21.48 -4.57 -3.68
N ILE A 372 -20.16 -4.84 -3.68
CA ILE A 372 -19.66 -6.22 -3.71
C ILE A 372 -20.18 -7.02 -2.53
N LYS A 373 -20.15 -6.42 -1.34
CA LYS A 373 -20.67 -7.07 -0.14
C LYS A 373 -22.16 -7.36 -0.29
N LYS A 374 -22.97 -6.44 -0.79
CA LYS A 374 -24.39 -6.69 -1.05
C LYS A 374 -24.61 -7.79 -2.09
N LYS A 375 -23.87 -7.75 -3.21
CA LYS A 375 -24.06 -8.68 -4.33
C LYS A 375 -23.75 -10.13 -3.97
N PHE A 376 -22.70 -10.37 -3.19
CA PHE A 376 -22.27 -11.73 -2.84
C PHE A 376 -22.78 -12.22 -1.48
N ARG A 377 -23.46 -11.36 -0.70
CA ARG A 377 -24.10 -11.76 0.55
C ARG A 377 -25.55 -12.11 0.30
N LYS A 378 -25.90 -13.36 0.57
CA LYS A 378 -27.29 -13.77 0.72
C LYS A 378 -27.58 -13.89 2.21
N LEU A 379 -28.58 -13.15 2.69
CA LEU A 379 -29.09 -13.29 4.04
C LEU A 379 -29.76 -14.67 4.16
N LEU A 380 -29.32 -15.50 5.11
CA LEU A 380 -29.80 -16.89 5.22
C LEU A 380 -31.13 -17.01 5.95
N SER A 381 -31.32 -16.21 6.99
CA SER A 381 -32.57 -16.07 7.72
C SER A 381 -32.48 -14.78 8.54
N GLU A 382 -33.56 -13.99 8.53
CA GLU A 382 -33.88 -13.15 9.69
C GLU A 382 -34.73 -14.07 10.56
N GLU A 383 -34.14 -14.67 11.61
CA GLU A 383 -34.99 -15.30 12.63
C GLU A 383 -35.94 -14.21 13.16
N ASP A 384 -37.24 -14.55 13.27
CA ASP A 384 -38.31 -13.59 13.55
C ASP A 384 -37.93 -12.65 14.71
N SER A 385 -37.81 -11.37 14.37
CA SER A 385 -37.16 -10.32 15.14
C SER A 385 -37.84 -9.92 16.47
N ASN A 386 -38.72 -10.75 17.02
CA ASN A 386 -39.48 -10.45 18.23
C ASN A 386 -38.70 -10.63 19.54
N THR A 387 -37.47 -11.13 19.50
CA THR A 387 -36.58 -11.14 20.68
C THR A 387 -35.81 -9.83 20.79
N GLN A 388 -35.94 -9.19 21.94
CA GLN A 388 -35.36 -7.89 22.28
C GLN A 388 -33.81 -7.86 22.30
N ASP A 389 -33.15 -9.00 22.02
CA ASP A 389 -31.71 -9.23 22.15
C ASP A 389 -31.00 -9.52 20.80
N ASN A 390 -31.60 -9.07 19.70
CA ASN A 390 -31.07 -9.28 18.35
C ASN A 390 -29.89 -8.36 18.01
N SER A 391 -28.71 -8.69 18.54
CA SER A 391 -27.47 -8.01 18.17
C SER A 391 -27.14 -8.20 16.69
N LYS A 392 -27.01 -7.08 15.98
CA LYS A 392 -26.51 -7.03 14.59
C LYS A 392 -24.98 -7.13 14.49
N TYR A 393 -24.30 -7.20 15.63
CA TYR A 393 -22.84 -7.14 15.74
C TYR A 393 -22.29 -8.36 16.49
N ASN A 394 -21.07 -8.75 16.13
CA ASN A 394 -20.22 -9.57 16.98
C ASN A 394 -19.49 -8.67 17.98
N TYR A 395 -19.27 -9.20 19.17
CA TYR A 395 -18.49 -8.61 20.23
C TYR A 395 -17.37 -9.58 20.57
N ASP A 396 -16.14 -9.21 20.23
CA ASP A 396 -14.95 -10.02 20.44
C ASP A 396 -14.08 -9.38 21.53
N LYS A 397 -13.61 -10.20 22.48
CA LYS A 397 -12.65 -9.80 23.50
C LYS A 397 -11.25 -9.97 22.96
N TRP A 398 -10.43 -8.94 23.12
CA TRP A 398 -9.03 -8.92 22.74
C TRP A 398 -8.19 -8.39 23.89
N THR A 399 -6.94 -8.83 23.97
CA THR A 399 -5.96 -8.28 24.90
C THR A 399 -4.84 -7.63 24.09
N LEU A 400 -4.58 -6.35 24.36
CA LEU A 400 -3.47 -5.60 23.80
C LEU A 400 -2.42 -5.43 24.90
N ALA A 401 -1.31 -6.16 24.79
CA ALA A 401 -0.25 -6.19 25.80
C ALA A 401 1.03 -5.56 25.27
N ILE A 402 1.64 -4.71 26.09
CA ILE A 402 3.00 -4.19 25.88
C ILE A 402 3.93 -4.89 26.87
N THR A 403 4.98 -5.50 26.34
CA THR A 403 6.05 -6.13 27.13
C THR A 403 7.29 -5.28 27.01
N ASN A 404 7.68 -4.67 28.12
CA ASN A 404 8.88 -3.84 28.14
C ASN A 404 10.14 -4.71 28.16
N LYS A 405 11.03 -4.53 27.18
CA LYS A 405 12.21 -5.39 27.04
C LYS A 405 13.24 -5.21 28.16
N SER A 406 13.30 -4.03 28.77
CA SER A 406 14.31 -3.71 29.80
C SER A 406 14.03 -4.36 31.16
N ASN A 407 12.76 -4.52 31.52
CA ASN A 407 12.36 -5.02 32.84
C ASN A 407 11.36 -6.19 32.81
N GLY A 408 10.89 -6.60 31.63
CA GLY A 408 9.91 -7.68 31.47
C GLY A 408 8.51 -7.34 31.97
N ASN A 409 8.24 -6.09 32.38
CA ASN A 409 6.93 -5.69 32.87
C ASN A 409 5.92 -5.73 31.73
N VAL A 410 4.79 -6.39 31.98
CA VAL A 410 3.69 -6.53 31.03
C VAL A 410 2.53 -5.67 31.49
N LYS A 411 2.15 -4.69 30.67
CA LYS A 411 0.89 -3.95 30.83
C LYS A 411 -0.06 -4.40 29.74
N SER A 412 -1.31 -4.68 30.09
CA SER A 412 -2.31 -5.15 29.14
C SER A 412 -3.60 -4.37 29.23
N LEU A 413 -4.24 -4.16 28.09
CA LEU A 413 -5.56 -3.56 27.94
C LEU A 413 -6.53 -4.60 27.36
N ASN A 414 -7.65 -4.82 28.03
CA ASN A 414 -8.74 -5.64 27.55
C ASN A 414 -9.69 -4.80 26.69
N LEU A 415 -9.84 -5.20 25.44
CA LEU A 415 -10.63 -4.50 24.44
C LEU A 415 -11.88 -5.30 24.10
N LEU A 416 -13.02 -4.62 24.04
CA LEU A 416 -14.26 -5.15 23.47
C LEU A 416 -14.44 -4.58 22.06
N ILE A 417 -14.18 -5.41 21.05
CA ILE A 417 -14.26 -4.99 19.66
C ILE A 417 -15.65 -5.29 19.10
N ARG A 418 -16.41 -4.24 18.78
CA ARG A 418 -17.68 -4.36 18.06
C ARG A 418 -17.44 -4.44 16.56
N ASN A 419 -17.85 -5.52 15.91
CA ASN A 419 -17.73 -5.69 14.47
C ASN A 419 -19.02 -6.21 13.81
N MET A 420 -19.23 -5.86 12.55
CA MET A 420 -20.37 -6.37 11.78
C MET A 420 -19.99 -7.70 11.12
N PRO A 421 -20.79 -8.77 11.25
CA PRO A 421 -20.53 -10.04 10.59
C PRO A 421 -20.44 -9.86 9.06
N GLN A 422 -19.57 -10.64 8.42
CA GLN A 422 -19.35 -10.56 6.98
C GLN A 422 -20.04 -11.71 6.25
N ILE A 423 -19.43 -12.89 6.25
CA ILE A 423 -19.88 -14.06 5.49
C ILE A 423 -19.38 -15.33 6.19
N ASN A 424 -20.30 -16.26 6.40
CA ASN A 424 -19.98 -17.62 6.84
C ASN A 424 -20.05 -18.55 5.62
N LYS A 425 -19.11 -19.51 5.54
CA LYS A 425 -19.23 -20.61 4.59
C LYS A 425 -20.40 -21.53 4.97
N LEU A 426 -21.08 -22.08 3.97
CA LEU A 426 -22.15 -23.08 4.16
C LEU A 426 -21.59 -24.48 4.47
N ASP A 427 -20.40 -24.82 3.96
CA ASP A 427 -19.93 -26.20 3.93
C ASP A 427 -18.90 -26.49 5.03
N GLN A 428 -19.39 -27.17 6.07
CA GLN A 428 -18.76 -27.99 7.13
C GLN A 428 -17.51 -27.53 7.91
N GLU A 429 -16.87 -26.41 7.57
CA GLU A 429 -16.00 -25.68 8.52
C GLU A 429 -16.32 -24.19 8.41
N PHE A 430 -16.89 -23.61 9.49
CA PHE A 430 -17.27 -22.20 9.61
C PHE A 430 -16.06 -21.26 9.69
N LEU A 431 -15.12 -21.37 8.76
CA LEU A 431 -14.08 -20.36 8.58
C LEU A 431 -14.73 -19.14 7.92
N GLU A 432 -14.78 -18.04 8.67
CA GLU A 432 -15.20 -16.75 8.16
C GLU A 432 -14.34 -16.40 6.93
N ASN A 433 -14.99 -16.11 5.81
CA ASN A 433 -14.31 -15.72 4.57
C ASN A 433 -14.66 -14.26 4.26
N ILE A 434 -13.65 -13.40 4.31
CA ILE A 434 -13.85 -11.96 4.20
C ILE A 434 -13.66 -11.53 2.75
N LEU A 435 -14.66 -10.83 2.20
CA LEU A 435 -14.58 -10.32 0.83
C LEU A 435 -13.93 -8.95 0.79
N ILE A 436 -12.86 -8.90 0.00
CA ILE A 436 -12.03 -7.72 -0.18
C ILE A 436 -12.07 -7.36 -1.66
N PRO A 437 -12.75 -6.27 -2.06
CA PRO A 437 -12.67 -5.84 -3.44
C PRO A 437 -11.32 -5.19 -3.72
N LYS A 438 -10.87 -5.33 -4.96
CA LYS A 438 -9.71 -4.66 -5.51
C LYS A 438 -10.08 -4.06 -6.86
N LEU A 439 -9.77 -2.79 -7.05
CA LEU A 439 -10.05 -2.07 -8.28
C LEU A 439 -8.80 -2.10 -9.17
N GLU A 440 -8.98 -2.57 -10.40
CA GLU A 440 -7.93 -2.74 -11.41
C GLU A 440 -8.09 -1.65 -12.48
N TYR A 441 -7.06 -0.82 -12.68
CA TYR A 441 -7.10 0.28 -13.66
C TYR A 441 -6.40 -0.06 -14.98
N GLN A 442 -5.59 -1.11 -14.96
CA GLN A 442 -4.79 -1.60 -16.08
C GLN A 442 -5.09 -3.08 -16.41
N PRO A 443 -6.37 -3.51 -16.42
CA PRO A 443 -6.76 -4.92 -16.57
C PRO A 443 -6.27 -5.55 -17.87
N GLU A 444 -6.01 -4.76 -18.91
CA GLU A 444 -5.49 -5.21 -20.20
C GLU A 444 -4.05 -5.73 -20.12
N PHE A 445 -3.29 -5.34 -19.09
CA PHE A 445 -1.89 -5.74 -18.91
C PHE A 445 -1.69 -6.74 -17.76
N GLY A 446 -2.70 -6.90 -16.91
CA GLY A 446 -2.73 -7.83 -15.79
C GLY A 446 -3.40 -7.25 -14.56
N PHE A 447 -3.21 -7.91 -13.42
CA PHE A 447 -3.65 -7.39 -12.13
C PHE A 447 -2.55 -6.53 -11.52
N GLU A 448 -2.89 -5.40 -10.90
CA GLU A 448 -1.92 -4.56 -10.20
C GLU A 448 -1.30 -5.34 -9.02
N LYS A 449 -0.08 -5.02 -8.60
CA LYS A 449 0.49 -5.52 -7.34
C LYS A 449 -0.27 -4.91 -6.17
N ASN A 450 -0.43 -5.66 -5.09
CA ASN A 450 -0.97 -5.08 -3.87
C ASN A 450 0.08 -4.14 -3.26
N THR A 451 -0.32 -2.92 -2.96
CA THR A 451 0.51 -1.97 -2.19
C THR A 451 0.58 -2.39 -0.73
N GLU A 452 1.61 -1.97 0.00
CA GLU A 452 1.72 -2.24 1.44
C GLU A 452 0.51 -1.70 2.21
N GLU A 453 -0.01 -0.52 1.84
CA GLU A 453 -1.24 0.05 2.43
C GLU A 453 -2.45 -0.88 2.25
N GLN A 454 -2.61 -1.45 1.05
CA GLN A 454 -3.69 -2.40 0.76
C GLN A 454 -3.52 -3.69 1.56
N LEU A 455 -2.30 -4.22 1.66
CA LEU A 455 -2.02 -5.40 2.49
C LEU A 455 -2.30 -5.12 3.97
N GLY A 456 -1.94 -3.93 4.44
CA GLY A 456 -2.31 -3.36 5.74
C GLY A 456 -3.81 -3.46 6.00
N ASP A 457 -4.59 -2.96 5.05
CA ASP A 457 -6.04 -3.02 5.08
C ASP A 457 -6.58 -4.44 5.10
N TYR A 458 -6.03 -5.32 4.27
CA TYR A 458 -6.52 -6.69 4.15
C TYR A 458 -6.26 -7.48 5.42
N TRP A 459 -5.06 -7.32 5.98
CA TRP A 459 -4.68 -7.89 7.26
C TRP A 459 -5.63 -7.39 8.37
N MET A 460 -5.80 -6.07 8.54
CA MET A 460 -6.70 -5.55 9.57
C MET A 460 -8.18 -5.92 9.35
N ASP A 461 -8.64 -6.00 8.09
CA ASP A 461 -10.02 -6.43 7.79
C ASP A 461 -10.26 -7.90 8.16
N THR A 462 -9.20 -8.71 8.16
CA THR A 462 -9.26 -10.16 8.36
C THR A 462 -8.88 -10.57 9.78
N TYR A 463 -7.66 -10.23 10.22
CA TYR A 463 -7.08 -10.57 11.51
C TYR A 463 -7.95 -10.11 12.68
N LEU A 464 -8.33 -8.83 12.72
CA LEU A 464 -9.08 -8.22 13.83
C LEU A 464 -10.54 -8.70 13.97
N ARG A 465 -11.05 -9.47 13.00
CA ARG A 465 -12.39 -10.10 13.11
C ARG A 465 -12.29 -11.48 13.71
N ASN A 466 -11.35 -12.26 13.19
CA ASN A 466 -11.00 -13.57 13.70
C ASN A 466 -9.66 -13.95 13.03
N PRO A 467 -8.58 -14.18 13.80
CA PRO A 467 -7.26 -14.54 13.28
C PRO A 467 -7.25 -15.80 12.39
N LYS A 468 -8.22 -16.70 12.57
CA LYS A 468 -8.37 -17.92 11.77
C LYS A 468 -9.10 -17.69 10.44
N SER A 469 -9.63 -16.49 10.20
CA SER A 469 -10.39 -16.20 8.98
C SER A 469 -9.52 -16.28 7.75
N CYS A 470 -10.12 -16.67 6.63
CA CYS A 470 -9.54 -16.47 5.31
C CYS A 470 -10.14 -15.21 4.68
N PHE A 471 -9.56 -14.77 3.56
CA PHE A 471 -10.17 -13.72 2.76
C PHE A 471 -10.15 -14.09 1.29
N SER A 472 -11.04 -13.47 0.52
CA SER A 472 -11.09 -13.60 -0.92
C SER A 472 -11.02 -12.21 -1.54
N ILE A 473 -10.02 -12.01 -2.39
CA ILE A 473 -9.86 -10.80 -3.19
C ILE A 473 -10.77 -10.90 -4.40
N VAL A 474 -11.66 -9.93 -4.58
CA VAL A 474 -12.52 -9.79 -5.75
C VAL A 474 -11.93 -8.66 -6.61
N SER A 475 -11.19 -9.01 -7.65
CA SER A 475 -10.65 -8.06 -8.61
C SER A 475 -11.75 -7.60 -9.57
N VAL A 476 -11.89 -6.29 -9.68
CA VAL A 476 -12.93 -5.61 -10.45
C VAL A 476 -12.30 -4.54 -11.30
N GLN A 477 -12.75 -4.40 -12.53
CA GLN A 477 -12.30 -3.35 -13.43
C GLN A 477 -12.90 -1.98 -13.05
N TYR A 478 -12.28 -0.88 -13.48
CA TYR A 478 -12.75 0.48 -13.23
C TYR A 478 -14.22 0.75 -13.63
N ASN A 479 -14.79 -0.03 -14.55
CA ASN A 479 -16.19 0.02 -15.00
C ASN A 479 -17.13 -0.92 -14.19
N LEU A 480 -16.62 -1.52 -13.12
CA LEU A 480 -17.27 -2.44 -12.20
C LEU A 480 -17.54 -3.88 -12.70
N ASP A 481 -16.87 -4.29 -13.76
CA ASP A 481 -16.92 -5.68 -14.22
C ASP A 481 -16.04 -6.58 -13.34
N ILE A 482 -16.58 -7.70 -12.87
CA ILE A 482 -15.84 -8.67 -12.04
C ILE A 482 -14.89 -9.45 -12.95
N MET A 483 -13.60 -9.41 -12.62
CA MET A 483 -12.57 -10.08 -13.42
C MET A 483 -12.17 -11.43 -12.83
N MET A 484 -11.98 -11.49 -11.51
CA MET A 484 -11.46 -12.67 -10.83
C MET A 484 -11.79 -12.64 -9.35
N ILE A 485 -11.95 -13.83 -8.76
CA ILE A 485 -12.03 -14.02 -7.31
C ILE A 485 -10.88 -14.94 -6.91
N LYS A 486 -9.92 -14.43 -6.12
CA LYS A 486 -8.78 -15.19 -5.60
C LYS A 486 -8.98 -15.44 -4.11
N LYS A 487 -8.93 -16.69 -3.69
CA LYS A 487 -8.95 -17.06 -2.26
C LYS A 487 -7.53 -17.03 -1.70
N GLU A 488 -7.37 -16.40 -0.55
CA GLU A 488 -6.11 -16.36 0.19
C GLU A 488 -6.31 -16.95 1.58
N ASN A 489 -5.39 -17.84 1.99
CA ASN A 489 -5.54 -18.62 3.22
C ASN A 489 -4.68 -18.11 4.38
N ARG A 490 -3.74 -17.18 4.15
CA ARG A 490 -2.77 -16.75 5.17
C ARG A 490 -2.76 -15.24 5.33
N VAL A 491 -3.31 -14.81 6.45
CA VAL A 491 -3.46 -13.39 6.81
C VAL A 491 -2.16 -12.86 7.39
N ASP A 492 -1.49 -13.66 8.22
CA ASP A 492 -0.28 -13.24 8.94
C ASP A 492 0.93 -13.04 8.01
N ASP A 493 0.95 -13.72 6.87
CA ASP A 493 2.03 -13.61 5.87
C ASP A 493 1.93 -12.33 5.02
N LEU A 494 0.85 -11.54 5.14
CA LEU A 494 0.62 -10.36 4.28
C LEU A 494 1.47 -9.15 4.63
N LEU A 495 1.90 -9.03 5.89
CA LEU A 495 2.61 -7.86 6.40
C LEU A 495 3.88 -8.29 7.12
N SER A 496 4.90 -7.44 7.03
CA SER A 496 6.09 -7.59 7.85
C SER A 496 5.74 -7.44 9.33
N ASP A 497 6.45 -8.14 10.22
CA ASP A 497 6.23 -8.00 11.66
C ASP A 497 6.52 -6.59 12.15
N THR A 498 7.47 -5.88 11.53
CA THR A 498 7.74 -4.47 11.79
C THR A 498 6.51 -3.60 11.54
N THR A 499 5.84 -3.77 10.39
CA THR A 499 4.63 -3.01 10.05
C THR A 499 3.50 -3.32 11.05
N LYS A 500 3.33 -4.59 11.45
CA LYS A 500 2.34 -4.98 12.48
C LYS A 500 2.64 -4.32 13.83
N GLN A 501 3.90 -4.31 14.26
CA GLN A 501 4.32 -3.66 15.51
C GLN A 501 4.02 -2.17 15.51
N ILE A 502 4.30 -1.46 14.42
CA ILE A 502 3.97 -0.04 14.28
C ILE A 502 2.46 0.19 14.44
N TYR A 503 1.63 -0.66 13.82
CA TYR A 503 0.18 -0.56 13.94
C TYR A 503 -0.30 -0.81 15.37
N PHE A 504 0.19 -1.86 16.04
CA PHE A 504 -0.15 -2.13 17.44
C PHE A 504 0.34 -1.03 18.38
N GLN A 505 1.52 -0.45 18.12
CA GLN A 505 2.07 0.66 18.90
C GLN A 505 1.18 1.90 18.82
N ARG A 506 0.78 2.30 17.62
CA ARG A 506 -0.15 3.43 17.43
C ARG A 506 -1.45 3.18 18.17
N LEU A 507 -2.00 1.96 18.06
CA LEU A 507 -3.21 1.59 18.78
C LEU A 507 -3.01 1.71 20.30
N TYR A 508 -1.98 1.08 20.86
CA TYR A 508 -1.71 1.08 22.29
C TYR A 508 -1.55 2.50 22.84
N GLN A 509 -0.69 3.31 22.21
CA GLN A 509 -0.43 4.69 22.63
C GLN A 509 -1.71 5.54 22.63
N THR A 510 -2.54 5.39 21.61
CA THR A 510 -3.83 6.11 21.52
C THR A 510 -4.77 5.71 22.64
N LEU A 511 -4.89 4.41 22.89
CA LEU A 511 -5.79 3.84 23.88
C LEU A 511 -5.36 4.16 25.32
N ASP A 512 -4.06 4.03 25.61
CA ASP A 512 -3.46 4.42 26.90
C ASP A 512 -3.70 5.91 27.21
N LYS A 513 -3.57 6.77 26.19
CA LYS A 513 -3.89 8.20 26.32
C LYS A 513 -5.36 8.46 26.57
N CYS A 514 -6.27 7.70 25.97
CA CYS A 514 -7.71 7.81 26.27
C CYS A 514 -8.02 7.39 27.71
N LEU A 515 -7.34 6.37 28.22
CA LEU A 515 -7.46 5.92 29.62
C LEU A 515 -6.94 6.93 30.65
N GLN A 516 -6.15 7.92 30.25
CA GLN A 516 -5.67 9.00 31.14
C GLN A 516 -6.59 10.21 31.23
N LEU A 517 -7.63 10.29 30.39
CA LEU A 517 -8.54 11.45 30.34
C LEU A 517 -9.53 11.47 31.50
N ASP A 518 -10.14 12.62 31.77
CA ASP A 518 -11.21 12.72 32.76
C ASP A 518 -12.54 12.18 32.19
N GLU A 519 -13.55 12.03 33.05
CA GLU A 519 -14.91 11.76 32.59
C GLU A 519 -15.38 12.86 31.63
N GLY A 520 -16.02 12.48 30.53
CA GLY A 520 -16.54 13.45 29.57
C GLY A 520 -16.68 12.92 28.15
N ARG A 521 -17.14 13.81 27.27
CA ARG A 521 -17.28 13.53 25.84
C ARG A 521 -16.15 14.18 25.07
N TYR A 522 -15.49 13.40 24.24
CA TYR A 522 -14.35 13.80 23.43
C TYR A 522 -14.57 13.45 21.96
N MET A 523 -13.75 14.05 21.11
CA MET A 523 -13.70 13.80 19.68
C MET A 523 -12.24 13.69 19.25
N MET A 524 -11.85 12.56 18.69
CA MET A 524 -10.58 12.40 18.00
C MET A 524 -10.72 12.88 16.56
N LEU A 525 -9.75 13.64 16.10
CA LEU A 525 -9.66 14.20 14.76
C LEU A 525 -8.32 13.80 14.17
N HIS A 526 -8.35 13.32 12.93
CA HIS A 526 -7.13 13.13 12.14
C HIS A 526 -7.14 14.05 10.93
N ASN A 527 -6.08 14.84 10.81
CA ASN A 527 -5.90 15.74 9.69
C ASN A 527 -4.99 15.08 8.64
N PRO A 528 -5.46 14.81 7.41
CA PRO A 528 -4.64 14.16 6.39
C PRO A 528 -3.41 14.98 5.95
N LYS A 529 -3.33 16.28 6.26
CA LYS A 529 -2.13 17.10 6.04
C LYS A 529 -1.01 16.85 7.06
N LYS A 530 -1.37 16.23 8.18
CA LYS A 530 -0.46 15.83 9.25
C LYS A 530 -0.77 14.36 9.58
N PRO A 531 -0.43 13.43 8.68
CA PRO A 531 -0.91 12.05 8.75
C PRO A 531 -0.55 11.35 10.06
N PHE A 532 0.58 11.71 10.69
CA PHE A 532 1.02 11.10 11.95
C PHE A 532 0.59 11.89 13.18
N GLU A 533 -0.52 12.64 13.10
CA GLU A 533 -1.05 13.45 14.20
C GLU A 533 -2.53 13.17 14.42
N ILE A 534 -2.89 12.85 15.66
CA ILE A 534 -4.29 12.79 16.11
C ILE A 534 -4.50 13.90 17.14
N GLU A 535 -5.46 14.76 16.87
CA GLU A 535 -5.88 15.82 17.78
C GLU A 535 -7.13 15.36 18.55
N LEU A 536 -7.14 15.57 19.86
CA LEU A 536 -8.25 15.24 20.73
C LEU A 536 -8.92 16.50 21.26
N PHE A 537 -10.24 16.58 21.09
CA PHE A 537 -11.05 17.69 21.53
C PHE A 537 -12.02 17.26 22.62
N HIS A 538 -12.21 18.09 23.63
CA HIS A 538 -13.18 17.89 24.71
C HIS A 538 -14.42 18.75 24.47
N SER A 539 -15.60 18.15 24.65
CA SER A 539 -16.88 18.87 24.62
C SER A 539 -16.89 19.94 25.72
N SER A 540 -17.21 21.18 25.36
CA SER A 540 -17.23 22.32 26.26
C SER A 540 -18.53 23.08 26.11
N VAL A 541 -19.11 23.47 27.24
CA VAL A 541 -20.23 24.44 27.25
C VAL A 541 -19.68 25.86 27.08
N TYR A 542 -18.43 26.10 27.49
CA TYR A 542 -17.79 27.41 27.50
C TYR A 542 -16.77 27.51 26.37
N GLY A 543 -17.21 28.07 25.23
CA GLY A 543 -16.36 28.34 24.07
C GLY A 543 -15.81 27.09 23.36
N GLY A 544 -15.18 27.30 22.21
CA GLY A 544 -14.63 26.23 21.37
C GLY A 544 -15.03 26.40 19.91
N PHE A 545 -14.76 25.36 19.12
CA PHE A 545 -15.17 25.30 17.72
C PHE A 545 -16.37 24.37 17.57
N ASN A 546 -17.30 24.74 16.71
CA ASN A 546 -18.32 23.80 16.25
C ASN A 546 -17.64 22.73 15.39
N LEU A 547 -17.85 21.46 15.71
CA LEU A 547 -17.25 20.34 14.96
C LEU A 547 -17.58 20.35 13.48
N LEU A 548 -18.79 20.76 13.11
CA LEU A 548 -19.20 20.85 11.71
C LEU A 548 -18.39 21.91 10.98
N ASN A 549 -18.11 23.04 11.65
CA ASN A 549 -17.27 24.10 11.08
C ASN A 549 -15.82 23.63 10.96
N MET A 550 -15.27 22.95 11.98
CA MET A 550 -13.93 22.36 11.88
C MET A 550 -13.84 21.33 10.76
N HIS A 551 -14.84 20.45 10.65
CA HIS A 551 -14.92 19.46 9.60
C HIS A 551 -14.99 20.11 8.21
N TYR A 552 -15.77 21.19 8.07
CA TYR A 552 -15.89 21.94 6.83
C TYR A 552 -14.57 22.64 6.46
N ILE A 553 -13.94 23.35 7.40
CA ILE A 553 -12.66 24.04 7.17
C ILE A 553 -11.55 23.06 6.80
N LEU A 554 -11.44 21.94 7.53
CA LEU A 554 -10.46 20.89 7.22
C LEU A 554 -10.84 20.12 5.95
N GLY A 555 -12.10 20.21 5.55
CA GLY A 555 -12.61 19.58 4.35
C GLY A 555 -12.35 20.35 3.07
N GLU A 556 -12.30 21.68 3.14
CA GLU A 556 -11.91 22.54 2.01
C GLU A 556 -10.41 22.44 1.70
N THR A 557 -9.62 21.87 2.59
CA THR A 557 -8.20 21.67 2.33
C THR A 557 -7.95 20.53 1.34
N GLU A 558 -7.72 20.91 0.08
CA GLU A 558 -7.21 20.01 -0.95
C GLU A 558 -5.94 19.32 -0.44
N VAL A 559 -5.95 18.00 -0.46
CA VAL A 559 -4.74 17.19 -0.30
C VAL A 559 -4.40 16.67 -1.70
N PRO A 560 -3.23 17.01 -2.25
CA PRO A 560 -2.83 16.53 -3.57
C PRO A 560 -2.96 15.01 -3.64
N GLU A 561 -3.76 14.51 -4.59
CA GLU A 561 -3.84 13.09 -4.82
C GLU A 561 -2.52 12.66 -5.47
N LEU A 562 -1.58 12.21 -4.65
CA LEU A 562 -0.37 11.52 -5.10
C LEU A 562 -0.78 10.18 -5.68
N LEU A 563 -1.23 10.20 -6.94
CA LEU A 563 -1.55 9.00 -7.70
C LEU A 563 -0.25 8.30 -8.06
N THR A 564 0.18 7.37 -7.23
CA THR A 564 1.32 6.49 -7.51
C THR A 564 0.90 5.40 -8.50
N TRP A 565 1.67 5.23 -9.56
CA TRP A 565 1.49 4.07 -10.43
C TRP A 565 1.71 2.77 -9.65
N ASN A 566 0.82 1.80 -9.83
CA ASN A 566 0.98 0.46 -9.26
C ASN A 566 1.50 -0.47 -10.36
N PRO A 567 2.63 -1.16 -10.18
CA PRO A 567 3.12 -2.12 -11.15
C PRO A 567 2.17 -3.31 -11.28
N ILE A 568 2.25 -4.06 -12.37
CA ILE A 568 1.47 -5.29 -12.58
C ILE A 568 2.13 -6.49 -11.86
N GLU A 569 1.31 -7.39 -11.34
CA GLU A 569 1.72 -8.63 -10.70
C GLU A 569 2.16 -9.67 -11.75
N GLU A 570 3.44 -10.03 -11.69
CA GLU A 570 4.14 -10.77 -12.75
C GLU A 570 3.89 -12.28 -12.68
N ASN A 571 3.33 -12.77 -11.57
CA ASN A 571 3.10 -14.19 -11.34
C ASN A 571 1.61 -14.57 -11.37
N VAL A 572 0.71 -13.59 -11.52
CA VAL A 572 -0.73 -13.84 -11.52
C VAL A 572 -1.28 -13.79 -12.95
N ILE A 573 -1.70 -14.95 -13.43
CA ILE A 573 -2.38 -15.10 -14.71
C ILE A 573 -3.83 -14.67 -14.54
N CYS A 574 -4.26 -13.66 -15.30
CA CYS A 574 -5.65 -13.32 -15.45
C CYS A 574 -6.23 -14.03 -16.69
N PRO A 575 -7.57 -14.06 -16.86
CA PRO A 575 -8.19 -14.69 -18.02
C PRO A 575 -7.65 -14.24 -19.38
N ILE A 576 -7.25 -12.96 -19.50
CA ILE A 576 -6.69 -12.40 -20.73
C ILE A 576 -5.35 -13.07 -21.09
N HIS A 577 -4.50 -13.31 -20.09
CA HIS A 577 -3.18 -13.94 -20.26
C HIS A 577 -3.33 -15.39 -20.70
N ASP A 578 -4.30 -16.10 -20.11
CA ASP A 578 -4.58 -17.48 -20.49
C ASP A 578 -5.19 -17.58 -21.89
N HIS A 579 -6.05 -16.64 -22.27
CA HIS A 579 -6.66 -16.63 -23.59
C HIS A 579 -5.63 -16.35 -24.69
N PHE A 580 -4.88 -15.25 -24.58
CA PHE A 580 -3.90 -14.86 -25.61
C PHE A 580 -2.56 -15.57 -25.50
N LYS A 581 -2.38 -16.41 -24.47
CA LYS A 581 -1.11 -17.08 -24.16
C LYS A 581 0.07 -16.11 -24.04
N VAL A 582 -0.21 -14.92 -23.51
CA VAL A 582 0.79 -13.89 -23.22
C VAL A 582 0.91 -13.78 -21.70
N PRO A 583 2.09 -14.02 -21.11
CA PRO A 583 2.33 -13.82 -19.69
C PRO A 583 2.07 -12.37 -19.25
N PRO A 584 1.74 -12.14 -17.98
CA PRO A 584 1.69 -10.79 -17.42
C PRO A 584 3.02 -10.06 -17.58
N CYS A 585 2.96 -8.73 -17.69
CA CYS A 585 4.12 -7.85 -17.82
C CYS A 585 4.99 -8.09 -19.06
N MET A 586 4.42 -8.60 -20.15
CA MET A 586 5.15 -8.89 -21.39
C MET A 586 4.52 -8.19 -22.59
N PHE A 587 5.34 -7.87 -23.59
CA PHE A 587 4.81 -7.40 -24.87
C PHE A 587 4.12 -8.54 -25.62
N ARG A 588 3.25 -8.20 -26.57
CA ARG A 588 2.62 -9.23 -27.41
C ARG A 588 3.66 -9.92 -28.29
N PRO A 589 3.56 -11.24 -28.50
CA PRO A 589 4.41 -11.91 -29.49
C PRO A 589 4.15 -11.34 -30.88
N THR A 590 5.19 -11.33 -31.72
CA THR A 590 5.08 -10.87 -33.10
C THR A 590 4.10 -11.77 -33.88
N PRO A 591 3.07 -11.21 -34.57
CA PRO A 591 2.01 -12.01 -35.21
C PRO A 591 2.47 -12.80 -36.46
N THR A 592 3.56 -12.37 -37.10
CA THR A 592 4.18 -13.10 -38.21
C THR A 592 5.22 -14.09 -37.70
N MET A 593 5.34 -15.24 -38.38
CA MET A 593 6.45 -16.18 -38.18
C MET A 593 7.75 -15.40 -37.99
N LEU A 594 8.41 -15.65 -36.85
CA LEU A 594 9.64 -14.96 -36.49
C LEU A 594 10.62 -15.05 -37.64
N ASN A 595 10.82 -13.94 -38.33
CA ASN A 595 11.94 -13.82 -39.24
C ASN A 595 13.19 -13.77 -38.36
N ILE A 596 14.07 -14.76 -38.49
CA ILE A 596 15.33 -14.86 -37.74
C ILE A 596 16.11 -13.54 -37.81
N ARG A 597 16.01 -12.82 -38.94
CA ARG A 597 16.61 -11.48 -39.08
C ARG A 597 16.03 -10.45 -38.10
N ILE A 598 14.73 -10.48 -37.81
CA ILE A 598 14.08 -9.58 -36.85
C ILE A 598 14.53 -9.91 -35.41
N ILE A 599 14.62 -11.21 -35.06
CA ILE A 599 15.17 -11.62 -33.75
C ILE A 599 16.60 -11.12 -33.62
N ASN A 600 17.47 -11.43 -34.59
CA ASN A 600 18.88 -11.03 -34.57
C ASN A 600 19.01 -9.52 -34.41
N ASN A 601 18.32 -8.74 -35.23
CA ASN A 601 18.33 -7.28 -35.13
C ASN A 601 17.87 -6.77 -33.75
N THR A 602 16.92 -7.46 -33.10
CA THR A 602 16.41 -7.05 -31.79
C THR A 602 17.33 -7.46 -30.65
N VAL A 603 17.95 -8.63 -30.74
CA VAL A 603 18.98 -9.11 -29.79
C VAL A 603 20.24 -8.26 -29.90
N ASP A 604 20.69 -7.95 -31.11
CA ASP A 604 21.83 -7.06 -31.36
C ASP A 604 21.55 -5.68 -30.79
N LYS A 605 20.37 -5.11 -31.07
CA LYS A 605 19.93 -3.84 -30.48
C LYS A 605 19.88 -3.89 -28.94
N TYR A 606 19.42 -4.99 -28.35
CA TYR A 606 19.44 -5.17 -26.89
C TYR A 606 20.87 -5.17 -26.34
N ASN A 607 21.78 -5.91 -26.98
CA ASN A 607 23.17 -6.00 -26.57
C ASN A 607 23.87 -4.64 -26.68
N GLU A 608 23.61 -3.89 -27.76
CA GLU A 608 24.08 -2.52 -27.95
C GLU A 608 23.55 -1.58 -26.86
N GLU A 609 22.24 -1.58 -26.59
CA GLU A 609 21.62 -0.76 -25.53
C GLU A 609 22.16 -1.13 -24.14
N LYS A 610 22.37 -2.42 -23.87
CA LYS A 610 22.93 -2.93 -22.61
C LYS A 610 24.36 -2.45 -22.40
N GLU A 611 25.20 -2.51 -23.44
CA GLU A 611 26.57 -2.00 -23.37
C GLU A 611 26.61 -0.47 -23.27
N ALA A 612 25.77 0.25 -24.01
CA ALA A 612 25.63 1.70 -23.91
C ALA A 612 25.23 2.12 -22.48
N ASN A 613 24.28 1.41 -21.86
CA ASN A 613 23.87 1.65 -20.48
C ASN A 613 24.99 1.37 -19.47
N LYS A 614 25.76 0.28 -19.64
CA LYS A 614 26.94 0.01 -18.79
C LYS A 614 27.98 1.13 -18.91
N GLN A 615 28.25 1.60 -20.13
CA GLN A 615 29.19 2.70 -20.35
C GLN A 615 28.69 4.01 -19.71
N PHE A 616 27.41 4.34 -19.88
CA PHE A 616 26.81 5.52 -19.26
C PHE A 616 26.88 5.47 -17.72
N GLN A 617 26.62 4.31 -17.11
CA GLN A 617 26.75 4.14 -15.67
C GLN A 617 28.20 4.30 -15.19
N LYS A 618 29.18 3.73 -15.91
CA LYS A 618 30.61 3.91 -15.62
C LYS A 618 31.00 5.39 -15.68
N GLN A 619 30.58 6.12 -16.71
CA GLN A 619 30.84 7.56 -16.83
C GLN A 619 30.20 8.37 -15.68
N LYS A 620 28.96 8.03 -15.29
CA LYS A 620 28.26 8.68 -14.18
C LYS A 620 28.96 8.43 -12.83
N ALA A 621 29.50 7.23 -12.61
CA ALA A 621 30.30 6.90 -11.43
C ALA A 621 31.62 7.68 -11.40
N ILE A 622 32.31 7.80 -12.54
CA ILE A 622 33.53 8.60 -12.67
C ILE A 622 33.26 10.08 -12.34
N LYS A 623 32.22 10.69 -12.92
CA LYS A 623 31.81 12.08 -12.62
C LYS A 623 31.50 12.28 -11.13
N LYS A 624 30.78 11.33 -10.50
CA LYS A 624 30.52 11.38 -9.04
C LYS A 624 31.81 11.34 -8.21
N ASN A 625 32.80 10.55 -8.63
CA ASN A 625 34.09 10.44 -7.93
C ASN A 625 34.96 11.69 -8.12
N LEU A 626 34.95 12.32 -9.31
CA LEU A 626 35.61 13.61 -9.56
C LEU A 626 35.01 14.71 -8.67
N ASN A 627 33.68 14.86 -8.66
CA ASN A 627 33.01 15.84 -7.81
C ASN A 627 33.27 15.61 -6.31
N LYS A 628 33.39 14.35 -5.86
CA LYS A 628 33.80 14.03 -4.48
C LYS A 628 35.26 14.45 -4.20
N LYS A 629 36.18 14.26 -5.14
CA LYS A 629 37.59 14.68 -5.01
C LYS A 629 37.71 16.20 -4.96
N GLU A 630 37.00 16.93 -5.80
CA GLU A 630 36.98 18.40 -5.79
C GLU A 630 36.43 18.95 -4.46
N LYS A 631 35.30 18.40 -3.97
CA LYS A 631 34.76 18.78 -2.66
C LYS A 631 35.76 18.53 -1.51
N ARG A 632 36.58 17.48 -1.58
CA ARG A 632 37.64 17.22 -0.60
C ARG A 632 38.78 18.24 -0.70
N LYS A 633 39.22 18.58 -1.92
CA LYS A 633 40.25 19.61 -2.15
C LYS A 633 39.79 20.98 -1.65
N ALA A 634 38.55 21.37 -1.93
CA ALA A 634 37.97 22.63 -1.45
C ALA A 634 37.93 22.68 0.10
N LYS A 635 37.49 21.60 0.75
CA LYS A 635 37.51 21.50 2.23
C LYS A 635 38.92 21.57 2.82
N GLN A 636 39.92 20.97 2.16
CA GLN A 636 41.31 21.07 2.60
C GLN A 636 41.87 22.49 2.43
N LYS A 637 41.51 23.19 1.34
CA LYS A 637 41.90 24.59 1.14
C LYS A 637 41.30 25.49 2.21
N GLN A 638 40.00 25.35 2.47
CA GLN A 638 39.30 26.08 3.52
C GLN A 638 39.92 25.83 4.90
N LYS A 639 40.20 24.56 5.25
CA LYS A 639 40.86 24.23 6.52
C LYS A 639 42.24 24.89 6.67
N LYS A 640 43.03 24.94 5.58
CA LYS A 640 44.33 25.63 5.58
C LYS A 640 44.16 27.13 5.75
N GLU A 641 43.18 27.75 5.09
CA GLU A 641 42.87 29.17 5.25
C GLU A 641 42.45 29.48 6.70
N ASP A 642 41.61 28.64 7.31
CA ASP A 642 41.19 28.77 8.71
C ASP A 642 42.38 28.64 9.69
N GLU A 643 43.28 27.67 9.48
CA GLU A 643 44.53 27.51 10.27
C GLU A 643 45.45 28.74 10.15
N LEU A 644 45.50 29.36 8.96
CA LEU A 644 46.33 30.54 8.68
C LEU A 644 45.75 31.82 9.30
N VAL A 645 44.41 31.93 9.35
CA VAL A 645 43.73 33.00 10.09
C VAL A 645 43.95 32.85 11.59
N PHE A 646 43.83 31.62 12.12
CA PHE A 646 44.04 31.33 13.54
C PHE A 646 45.48 31.62 14.02
N THR A 647 46.49 31.27 13.23
CA THR A 647 47.90 31.58 13.53
C THR A 647 48.22 33.08 13.45
N LYS A 648 47.57 33.83 12.55
CA LYS A 648 47.67 35.30 12.52
C LYS A 648 47.03 35.97 13.74
N SER A 649 45.91 35.45 14.25
CA SER A 649 45.31 35.98 15.48
C SER A 649 46.16 35.77 16.73
N LEU A 650 46.92 34.67 16.80
CA LEU A 650 47.83 34.36 17.92
C LEU A 650 49.11 35.19 17.93
N THR A 651 49.49 35.81 16.81
CA THR A 651 50.71 36.63 16.70
C THR A 651 50.45 38.14 16.89
N GLN A 652 49.18 38.54 17.08
CA GLN A 652 48.76 39.92 17.34
C GLN A 652 48.35 40.19 18.80
N THR A 653 48.31 39.15 19.63
CA THR A 653 48.26 39.23 21.10
C THR A 653 49.66 39.05 21.67
#